data_AF-F9GF33-F1
#
_entry.id   AF-F9GF33-F1
#
_cell.length_a   1.000
_cell.length_b   1.000
_cell.length_c   1.000
_cell.angle_alpha   90.00
_cell.angle_beta   90.00
_cell.angle_gamma   90.00
#
_symmetry.space_group_name_H-M   'P 1'
#
loop_
_entity.id
_entity.type
_entity.pdbx_description
1 polymer ?
#
loop_
_entity_poly.entity_id
_entity_poly.type
_entity_poly.pdbx_seq_one_letter_code
_entity_poly.pdbx_strand_id
1 'polypeptide(L)'
;MSGLETAVAAMNVAEMTLKVLKVGVTIISDARNYGKDARTLGLKFQQLTHRYDSLQKILFQVDKFAFLHGRNLFSQLPEETCKIIRQLFLELLQVLYVHFAIEQQYVETAEESPTKVKKEGSTHLGLTSDEERLVFANFNIDNHGLPASHRPSSLLSLSSWRWALHGKKRAARVNSEFEDWLKRTRETLEDFWWPLPFLNNIPNLDALTSDADAREMGTAQTAALRKLLLSDTTSAEDPVTDWSAVKDITAVAGKAVGTLYGQTVLVETLNFPLDEDGQFTELLHKRFSKIVQLLKAQQDPDFRVLQGLKYASKIGESKGELRLISHFPVASPLHVKTLRQLYRDVALAQRPSLGLRFKLCSQLAESVYLLHSVDWVHHALRSDNVLVLLPSHTPSREILQASELRICGFEAARPESDTSMGPYDNAIARNVYRHPERWGTPREMFRQSHDIYGLWEAAEDLISRLRDSQRTPKHVKALLRSQVDERLVHQCGDIFATAVRRCLEWHFDVEVPSSASDQLRIHRGLAEQVVNPLRSLKEAILQADLTIKVQVTITITMTASNLQSEPCSAIYPYVLLSTYRLLVCQVCRFASVADEVATHLRTRHRDIQPGHRQDLGVLTAGAQIGVSLSMSYALDCHKELSVELMVTVASLKSLMAWIWTWVINDWIVSSGMLRVYMTIAAINVAIHLTTIGLYLRGKAIRIWLYEKDFLRRFKLD
;
A
#
# COMPACT_ATOMS: atom_id res chain seq x y z
N MET A 1 12.01 -30.35 21.57
CA MET A 1 11.87 -29.37 22.66
C MET A 1 10.48 -29.54 23.21
N SER A 2 10.31 -29.66 24.53
CA SER A 2 8.97 -29.70 25.12
C SER A 2 8.22 -28.38 24.86
N GLY A 3 6.87 -28.37 24.88
CA GLY A 3 6.08 -27.16 24.67
C GLY A 3 6.44 -26.00 25.62
N LEU A 4 6.89 -26.33 26.83
CA LEU A 4 7.36 -25.38 27.84
C LEU A 4 8.70 -24.73 27.47
N GLU A 5 9.65 -25.51 26.93
CA GLU A 5 10.95 -24.98 26.46
C GLU A 5 10.77 -24.02 25.28
N THR A 6 9.82 -24.29 24.39
CA THR A 6 9.51 -23.41 23.25
C THR A 6 8.91 -22.08 23.72
N ALA A 7 8.07 -22.10 24.76
CA ALA A 7 7.48 -20.90 25.35
C ALA A 7 8.54 -20.02 26.04
N VAL A 8 9.43 -20.61 26.85
CA VAL A 8 10.52 -19.86 27.50
C VAL A 8 11.47 -19.26 26.46
N ALA A 9 11.80 -20.02 25.40
CA ALA A 9 12.63 -19.51 24.31
C ALA A 9 11.97 -18.32 23.59
N ALA A 10 10.67 -18.39 23.31
CA ALA A 10 9.94 -17.29 22.67
C ALA A 10 9.84 -16.04 23.55
N MET A 11 9.63 -16.22 24.86
CA MET A 11 9.65 -15.13 25.85
C MET A 11 10.99 -14.41 25.89
N ASN A 12 12.09 -15.17 25.93
CA ASN A 12 13.44 -14.60 25.93
C ASN A 12 13.70 -13.77 24.67
N VAL A 13 13.31 -14.27 23.49
CA VAL A 13 13.44 -13.51 22.23
C VAL A 13 12.59 -12.24 22.28
N ALA A 14 11.37 -12.29 22.82
CA ALA A 14 10.51 -11.12 22.93
C ALA A 14 11.11 -10.03 23.84
N GLU A 15 11.66 -10.42 24.98
CA GLU A 15 12.34 -9.51 25.91
C GLU A 15 13.60 -8.89 25.29
N MET A 16 14.40 -9.70 24.57
CA MET A 16 15.58 -9.22 23.83
C MET A 16 15.18 -8.18 22.78
N THR A 17 14.13 -8.45 22.00
CA THR A 17 13.59 -7.50 21.01
C THR A 17 13.16 -6.20 21.67
N LEU A 18 12.49 -6.26 22.82
CA LEU A 18 12.09 -5.06 23.55
C LEU A 18 13.29 -4.21 24.02
N LYS A 19 14.40 -4.84 24.43
CA LYS A 19 15.66 -4.13 24.74
C LYS A 19 16.19 -3.39 23.51
N VAL A 20 16.26 -4.07 22.36
CA VAL A 20 16.73 -3.48 21.09
C VAL A 20 15.82 -2.34 20.63
N LEU A 21 14.50 -2.51 20.72
CA LEU A 21 13.52 -1.48 20.36
C LEU A 21 13.67 -0.21 21.20
N LYS A 22 13.88 -0.34 22.53
CA LYS A 22 14.11 0.81 23.42
C LYS A 22 15.35 1.62 23.00
N VAL A 23 16.42 0.94 22.61
CA VAL A 23 17.62 1.62 22.08
C VAL A 23 17.32 2.22 20.70
N GLY A 24 16.61 1.51 19.83
CA GLY A 24 16.17 2.00 18.52
C GLY A 24 15.35 3.29 18.58
N VAL A 25 14.47 3.44 19.58
CA VAL A 25 13.74 4.70 19.83
C VAL A 25 14.71 5.86 20.06
N THR A 26 15.77 5.67 20.85
CA THR A 26 16.76 6.73 21.09
C THR A 26 17.55 7.10 19.83
N ILE A 27 17.91 6.10 19.01
CA ILE A 27 18.67 6.29 17.77
C ILE A 27 17.84 7.04 16.72
N ILE A 28 16.58 6.63 16.52
CA ILE A 28 15.71 7.20 15.49
C ILE A 28 15.17 8.59 15.90
N SER A 29 14.95 8.81 17.20
CA SER A 29 14.45 10.09 17.72
C SER A 29 15.53 11.18 17.86
N ASP A 30 16.81 10.85 17.72
CA ASP A 30 17.88 11.84 17.77
C ASP A 30 17.81 12.78 16.55
N ALA A 31 17.50 14.05 16.84
CA ALA A 31 17.38 15.12 15.85
C ALA A 31 18.71 15.39 15.11
N ARG A 32 19.86 14.98 15.67
CA ARG A 32 21.17 15.09 15.03
C ARG A 32 21.29 14.24 13.77
N ASN A 33 20.53 13.15 13.67
CA ASN A 33 20.68 12.17 12.61
C ASN A 33 19.91 12.55 11.32
N TYR A 34 18.67 13.04 11.43
CA TYR A 34 17.78 13.22 10.26
C TYR A 34 16.96 14.52 10.25
N GLY A 35 17.25 15.50 11.11
CA GLY A 35 16.61 16.84 11.10
C GLY A 35 15.16 16.85 11.61
N LYS A 36 14.30 17.72 11.05
CA LYS A 36 12.90 17.91 11.53
C LYS A 36 12.04 16.63 11.46
N ASP A 37 12.33 15.74 10.52
CA ASP A 37 11.57 14.49 10.30
C ASP A 37 11.91 13.38 11.31
N ALA A 38 13.03 13.51 12.04
CA ALA A 38 13.44 12.55 13.08
C ALA A 38 12.39 12.42 14.18
N ARG A 39 11.73 13.54 14.54
CA ARG A 39 10.64 13.52 15.52
C ARG A 39 9.44 12.71 15.02
N THR A 40 9.03 12.90 13.77
CA THR A 40 7.89 12.17 13.18
C THR A 40 8.19 10.68 13.05
N LEU A 41 9.37 10.32 12.54
CA LEU A 41 9.79 8.92 12.39
C LEU A 41 10.03 8.25 13.75
N GLY A 42 10.57 8.99 14.73
CA GLY A 42 10.75 8.53 16.10
C GLY A 42 9.43 8.30 16.82
N LEU A 43 8.47 9.22 16.69
CA LEU A 43 7.11 9.06 17.23
C LEU A 43 6.42 7.83 16.63
N LYS A 44 6.52 7.63 15.31
CA LYS A 44 5.97 6.42 14.66
C LYS A 44 6.64 5.15 15.21
N PHE A 45 7.97 5.14 15.31
CA PHE A 45 8.70 3.98 15.84
C PHE A 45 8.35 3.69 17.31
N GLN A 46 8.13 4.73 18.12
CA GLN A 46 7.67 4.62 19.50
C GLN A 46 6.26 4.03 19.60
N GLN A 47 5.33 4.44 18.73
CA GLN A 47 3.99 3.84 18.66
C GLN A 47 4.06 2.34 18.30
N LEU A 48 4.88 1.97 17.32
CA LEU A 48 5.08 0.56 16.95
C LEU A 48 5.69 -0.24 18.10
N THR A 49 6.63 0.35 18.84
CA THR A 49 7.22 -0.27 20.04
C THR A 49 6.17 -0.49 21.13
N HIS A 50 5.23 0.45 21.33
CA HIS A 50 4.14 0.30 22.30
C HIS A 50 3.16 -0.82 21.91
N ARG A 51 2.83 -0.94 20.61
CA ARG A 51 2.02 -2.05 20.09
C ARG A 51 2.73 -3.38 20.30
N TYR A 52 4.03 -3.46 20.02
CA TYR A 52 4.82 -4.67 20.27
C TYR A 52 4.80 -5.09 21.76
N ASP A 53 4.97 -4.14 22.68
CA ASP A 53 4.88 -4.39 24.13
C ASP A 53 3.48 -4.91 24.52
N SER A 54 2.43 -4.35 23.92
CA SER A 54 1.04 -4.81 24.12
C SER A 54 0.85 -6.25 23.61
N LEU A 55 1.38 -6.60 22.43
CA LEU A 55 1.38 -7.96 21.90
C LEU A 55 2.11 -8.93 22.84
N GLN A 56 3.29 -8.55 23.33
CA GLN A 56 4.07 -9.36 24.25
C GLN A 56 3.29 -9.64 25.54
N LYS A 57 2.63 -8.64 26.12
CA LYS A 57 1.80 -8.80 27.33
C LYS A 57 0.64 -9.76 27.09
N ILE A 58 -0.10 -9.60 26.00
CA ILE A 58 -1.22 -10.50 25.67
C ILE A 58 -0.77 -11.96 25.56
N LEU A 59 0.39 -12.20 24.95
CA LEU A 59 0.89 -13.55 24.69
C LEU A 59 1.55 -14.20 25.92
N PHE A 60 2.38 -13.45 26.63
CA PHE A 60 3.36 -14.02 27.57
C PHE A 60 3.12 -13.65 29.03
N GLN A 61 2.34 -12.60 29.33
CA GLN A 61 2.05 -12.23 30.71
C GLN A 61 1.18 -13.31 31.38
N VAL A 62 1.70 -13.85 32.47
CA VAL A 62 0.98 -14.82 33.31
C VAL A 62 -0.21 -14.14 33.96
N ASP A 63 -1.36 -14.81 34.00
CA ASP A 63 -2.61 -14.30 34.57
C ASP A 63 -3.12 -12.98 33.98
N LYS A 64 -2.72 -12.66 32.74
CA LYS A 64 -3.28 -11.52 32.00
C LYS A 64 -4.80 -11.63 31.87
N PHE A 65 -5.30 -12.84 31.63
CA PHE A 65 -6.72 -13.14 31.57
C PHE A 65 -7.09 -14.20 32.60
N ALA A 66 -8.10 -13.93 33.42
CA ALA A 66 -8.53 -14.84 34.50
C ALA A 66 -8.92 -16.24 33.99
N PHE A 67 -9.40 -16.35 32.75
CA PHE A 67 -9.79 -17.63 32.15
C PHE A 67 -8.62 -18.53 31.75
N LEU A 68 -7.38 -18.05 31.83
CA LEU A 68 -6.18 -18.83 31.54
C LEU A 68 -5.62 -19.58 32.76
N HIS A 69 -6.25 -19.44 33.94
CA HIS A 69 -5.98 -20.25 35.14
C HIS A 69 -4.49 -20.39 35.50
N GLY A 70 -3.74 -19.29 35.66
CA GLY A 70 -2.31 -19.36 36.01
C GLY A 70 -1.36 -19.54 34.83
N ARG A 71 -1.86 -19.56 33.58
CA ARG A 71 -1.06 -19.80 32.37
C ARG A 71 -1.07 -18.58 31.45
N ASN A 72 -0.07 -18.48 30.57
CA ASN A 72 -0.05 -17.48 29.50
C ASN A 72 -0.76 -18.01 28.23
N LEU A 73 -1.20 -17.11 27.36
CA LEU A 73 -1.95 -17.47 26.16
C LEU A 73 -1.11 -18.26 25.17
N PHE A 74 0.19 -17.94 25.08
CA PHE A 74 1.13 -18.65 24.22
C PHE A 74 1.22 -20.15 24.54
N SER A 75 1.19 -20.53 25.82
CA SER A 75 1.22 -21.93 26.24
C SER A 75 -0.01 -22.75 25.86
N GLN A 76 -1.11 -22.09 25.49
CA GLN A 76 -2.37 -22.74 25.07
C GLN A 76 -2.44 -22.96 23.56
N LEU A 77 -1.48 -22.45 22.79
CA LEU A 77 -1.45 -22.59 21.35
C LEU A 77 -0.89 -23.96 20.92
N PRO A 78 -1.27 -24.47 19.73
CA PRO A 78 -0.66 -25.67 19.15
C PRO A 78 0.87 -25.54 19.04
N GLU A 79 1.60 -26.64 19.22
CA GLU A 79 3.07 -26.62 19.24
C GLU A 79 3.69 -26.07 17.93
N GLU A 80 3.08 -26.40 16.78
CA GLU A 80 3.49 -25.88 15.48
C GLU A 80 3.28 -24.36 15.38
N THR A 81 2.18 -23.84 15.91
CA THR A 81 1.92 -22.40 16.00
C THR A 81 2.95 -21.71 16.89
N CYS A 82 3.31 -22.30 18.02
CA CYS A 82 4.35 -21.78 18.90
C CYS A 82 5.70 -21.67 18.19
N LYS A 83 6.06 -22.63 17.34
CA LYS A 83 7.28 -22.60 16.52
C LYS A 83 7.23 -21.46 15.49
N ILE A 84 6.11 -21.30 14.79
CA ILE A 84 5.90 -20.23 13.79
C ILE A 84 6.01 -18.86 14.46
N ILE A 85 5.31 -18.64 15.57
CA ILE A 85 5.34 -17.35 16.28
C ILE A 85 6.76 -17.07 16.79
N ARG A 86 7.45 -18.07 17.35
CA ARG A 86 8.87 -17.90 17.75
C ARG A 86 9.74 -17.44 16.57
N GLN A 87 9.55 -18.03 15.39
CA GLN A 87 10.29 -17.66 14.19
C GLN A 87 9.98 -16.22 13.75
N LEU A 88 8.72 -15.79 13.82
CA LEU A 88 8.34 -14.40 13.54
C LEU A 88 9.02 -13.42 14.51
N PHE A 89 9.05 -13.73 15.80
CA PHE A 89 9.75 -12.91 16.80
C PHE A 89 11.27 -12.83 16.55
N LEU A 90 11.88 -13.93 16.10
CA LEU A 90 13.28 -13.96 15.69
C LEU A 90 13.54 -13.14 14.42
N GLU A 91 12.67 -13.23 13.41
CA GLU A 91 12.75 -12.43 12.17
C GLU A 91 12.82 -10.94 12.50
N LEU A 92 11.91 -10.45 13.36
CA LEU A 92 11.92 -9.04 13.76
C LEU A 92 13.21 -8.65 14.47
N LEU A 93 13.65 -9.47 15.44
CA LEU A 93 14.89 -9.20 16.17
C LEU A 93 16.09 -9.10 15.23
N GLN A 94 16.18 -9.99 14.24
CA GLN A 94 17.26 -10.00 13.25
C GLN A 94 17.23 -8.76 12.37
N VAL A 95 16.05 -8.37 11.86
CA VAL A 95 15.87 -7.15 11.06
C VAL A 95 16.31 -5.93 11.86
N LEU A 96 15.81 -5.77 13.09
CA LEU A 96 16.17 -4.64 13.96
C LEU A 96 17.66 -4.63 14.28
N TYR A 97 18.24 -5.79 14.56
CA TYR A 97 19.66 -5.91 14.86
C TYR A 97 20.51 -5.48 13.67
N VAL A 98 20.28 -5.97 12.45
CA VAL A 98 21.02 -5.53 11.23
C VAL A 98 20.87 -4.02 11.03
N HIS A 99 19.69 -3.48 11.30
CA HIS A 99 19.43 -2.07 11.10
C HIS A 99 20.20 -1.18 12.08
N PHE A 100 20.27 -1.55 13.35
CA PHE A 100 20.91 -0.74 14.39
C PHE A 100 22.40 -1.10 14.64
N ALA A 101 22.83 -2.34 14.34
CA ALA A 101 24.23 -2.82 14.37
C ALA A 101 25.17 -1.94 13.54
N ILE A 102 24.70 -1.61 12.34
CA ILE A 102 25.47 -0.79 11.42
C ILE A 102 25.57 0.65 11.92
N GLU A 103 24.56 1.18 12.63
CA GLU A 103 24.60 2.57 13.11
C GLU A 103 25.61 2.78 14.24
N GLN A 104 25.74 1.89 15.25
CA GLN A 104 26.72 2.15 16.31
C GLN A 104 28.17 1.93 15.85
N GLN A 105 28.44 0.99 14.93
CA GLN A 105 29.80 0.84 14.35
C GLN A 105 30.32 2.13 13.69
N TYR A 106 29.43 2.92 13.09
CA TYR A 106 29.79 4.21 12.49
C TYR A 106 29.90 5.36 13.50
N VAL A 107 29.09 5.35 14.57
CA VAL A 107 29.22 6.33 15.67
C VAL A 107 30.54 6.14 16.41
N GLU A 108 30.95 4.89 16.66
CA GLU A 108 32.23 4.56 17.30
C GLU A 108 33.44 4.98 16.44
N THR A 109 33.34 4.88 15.11
CA THR A 109 34.41 5.38 14.20
C THR A 109 34.41 6.91 14.03
N ALA A 110 33.30 7.59 14.35
CA ALA A 110 33.21 9.06 14.31
C ALA A 110 33.69 9.73 15.61
N GLU A 111 33.67 9.03 16.74
CA GLU A 111 34.01 9.56 18.08
C GLU A 111 35.43 9.21 18.59
N GLU A 112 36.37 8.75 17.76
CA GLU A 112 37.76 8.48 18.19
C GLU A 112 38.46 9.76 18.73
N SER A 113 38.31 9.95 20.03
CA SER A 113 39.02 10.89 20.90
C SER A 113 39.43 10.12 22.16
N PRO A 114 40.66 10.32 22.67
CA PRO A 114 41.36 9.26 23.38
C PRO A 114 41.06 9.22 24.89
N THR A 115 39.81 9.19 25.33
CA THR A 115 39.49 8.97 26.76
C THR A 115 38.05 8.51 26.98
N LYS A 116 37.72 7.22 26.85
CA LYS A 116 36.58 6.61 27.57
C LYS A 116 36.89 5.17 27.99
N VAL A 117 36.79 4.95 29.29
CA VAL A 117 36.94 3.65 29.98
C VAL A 117 35.81 2.71 29.52
N LYS A 118 36.17 1.51 29.03
CA LYS A 118 35.22 0.44 28.69
C LYS A 118 34.51 -0.02 29.97
N LYS A 119 33.17 0.11 30.03
CA LYS A 119 32.37 -0.62 31.03
C LYS A 119 32.27 -2.07 30.58
N GLU A 120 32.85 -2.98 31.35
CA GLU A 120 32.75 -4.42 31.15
C GLU A 120 31.31 -4.88 31.40
N GLY A 121 30.68 -5.52 30.40
CA GLY A 121 29.48 -6.35 30.59
C GLY A 121 28.37 -6.25 29.55
N SER A 122 28.23 -5.16 28.80
CA SER A 122 27.20 -5.02 27.75
C SER A 122 27.84 -4.93 26.37
N THR A 123 27.46 -5.83 25.46
CA THR A 123 27.83 -5.72 24.05
C THR A 123 26.85 -4.78 23.32
N HIS A 124 26.94 -4.73 21.99
CA HIS A 124 26.24 -3.76 21.13
C HIS A 124 24.71 -3.77 21.42
N LEU A 125 24.03 -2.61 21.37
CA LEU A 125 22.57 -2.45 21.63
C LEU A 125 22.03 -2.87 23.03
N GLY A 126 22.88 -3.06 24.04
CA GLY A 126 22.43 -3.42 25.39
C GLY A 126 22.07 -4.90 25.57
N LEU A 127 22.53 -5.75 24.65
CA LEU A 127 22.48 -7.21 24.76
C LEU A 127 23.72 -7.73 25.52
N THR A 128 23.60 -8.94 26.05
CA THR A 128 24.71 -9.72 26.61
C THR A 128 25.38 -10.56 25.51
N SER A 129 26.62 -11.00 25.74
CA SER A 129 27.37 -11.80 24.75
C SER A 129 26.68 -13.13 24.39
N ASP A 130 25.91 -13.72 25.31
CA ASP A 130 25.14 -14.94 25.04
C ASP A 130 23.84 -14.65 24.27
N GLU A 131 23.20 -13.51 24.50
CA GLU A 131 22.06 -13.03 23.72
C GLU A 131 22.45 -12.73 22.26
N GLU A 132 23.62 -12.12 22.01
CA GLU A 132 24.11 -11.91 20.65
C GLU A 132 24.35 -13.23 19.90
N ARG A 133 24.93 -14.23 20.58
CA ARG A 133 25.12 -15.57 19.98
C ARG A 133 23.82 -16.20 19.53
N LEU A 134 22.71 -15.99 20.23
CA LEU A 134 21.38 -16.47 19.81
C LEU A 134 20.86 -15.77 18.56
N VAL A 135 21.14 -14.48 18.40
CA VAL A 135 20.80 -13.73 17.17
C VAL A 135 21.59 -14.29 15.97
N PHE A 136 22.88 -14.58 16.16
CA PHE A 136 23.77 -15.07 15.10
C PHE A 136 23.69 -16.59 14.83
N ALA A 137 23.31 -17.42 15.80
CA ALA A 137 23.23 -18.88 15.64
C ALA A 137 22.18 -19.32 14.61
N ASN A 138 21.14 -18.50 14.38
CA ASN A 138 20.09 -18.75 13.40
C ASN A 138 20.25 -17.92 12.10
N PHE A 139 21.42 -17.31 11.88
CA PHE A 139 21.70 -16.47 10.72
C PHE A 139 22.33 -17.33 9.61
N ASN A 140 21.54 -17.70 8.60
CA ASN A 140 22.07 -18.37 7.40
C ASN A 140 22.53 -17.29 6.41
N ILE A 141 23.84 -17.16 6.22
CA ILE A 141 24.43 -16.18 5.31
C ILE A 141 24.23 -16.69 3.88
N ASP A 142 23.25 -16.15 3.18
CA ASP A 142 23.27 -16.04 1.73
C ASP A 142 22.84 -14.62 1.34
N ASN A 143 23.78 -13.87 0.75
CA ASN A 143 23.63 -12.66 -0.08
C ASN A 143 23.59 -11.22 0.47
N HIS A 144 23.82 -10.92 1.76
CA HIS A 144 24.17 -9.55 2.15
C HIS A 144 25.34 -9.51 3.14
N GLY A 145 26.55 -9.47 2.59
CA GLY A 145 27.79 -9.38 3.36
C GLY A 145 27.84 -8.15 4.27
N LEU A 146 28.22 -8.36 5.53
CA LEU A 146 28.78 -7.31 6.38
C LEU A 146 30.01 -6.72 5.65
N PRO A 147 30.09 -5.39 5.42
CA PRO A 147 31.26 -4.81 4.78
C PRO A 147 32.49 -5.02 5.66
N ALA A 148 33.57 -5.56 5.07
CA ALA A 148 34.85 -5.69 5.73
C ALA A 148 35.38 -4.31 6.20
N SER A 149 36.06 -4.31 7.34
CA SER A 149 36.65 -3.13 7.98
C SER A 149 37.66 -2.43 7.06
N HIS A 150 37.25 -1.32 6.44
CA HIS A 150 38.17 -0.41 5.75
C HIS A 150 38.33 0.88 6.55
N ARG A 151 39.58 1.18 6.94
CA ARG A 151 39.97 2.47 7.54
C ARG A 151 39.75 3.60 6.53
N PRO A 152 39.03 4.68 6.85
CA PRO A 152 38.93 5.83 5.97
C PRO A 152 40.16 6.75 6.14
N SER A 153 40.69 7.24 5.02
CA SER A 153 41.65 8.33 4.98
C SER A 153 40.95 9.67 5.22
N SER A 154 41.63 10.55 5.94
CA SER A 154 41.16 11.82 6.49
C SER A 154 40.91 12.89 5.42
N LEU A 155 39.66 13.08 4.98
CA LEU A 155 39.18 14.34 4.39
C LEU A 155 37.74 14.62 4.87
N LEU A 156 37.60 15.71 5.64
CA LEU A 156 36.37 16.11 6.33
C LEU A 156 35.36 16.83 5.43
N SER A 157 34.08 16.70 5.81
CA SER A 157 32.97 17.66 5.58
C SER A 157 32.14 17.62 4.27
N LEU A 158 32.05 16.48 3.58
CA LEU A 158 31.01 16.23 2.54
C LEU A 158 30.15 14.98 2.81
N SER A 159 30.42 14.28 3.91
CA SER A 159 29.77 13.03 4.28
C SER A 159 28.43 13.26 5.00
N SER A 160 28.32 14.30 5.84
CA SER A 160 27.16 14.55 6.72
C SER A 160 25.81 14.68 5.99
N TRP A 161 25.78 15.23 4.77
CA TRP A 161 24.54 15.41 3.99
C TRP A 161 24.10 14.12 3.30
N ARG A 162 25.05 13.31 2.81
CA ARG A 162 24.76 11.99 2.22
C ARG A 162 24.25 11.02 3.31
N TRP A 163 24.77 11.14 4.53
CA TRP A 163 24.33 10.36 5.69
C TRP A 163 22.93 10.72 6.16
N ALA A 164 22.60 12.00 6.32
CA ALA A 164 21.26 12.43 6.74
C ALA A 164 20.16 11.93 5.77
N LEU A 165 20.45 11.92 4.46
CA LEU A 165 19.50 11.49 3.44
C LEU A 165 19.37 9.96 3.35
N HIS A 166 20.48 9.22 3.51
CA HIS A 166 20.47 7.76 3.50
C HIS A 166 19.88 7.18 4.78
N GLY A 167 20.20 7.76 5.93
CA GLY A 167 19.67 7.34 7.22
C GLY A 167 18.18 7.65 7.40
N LYS A 168 17.69 8.77 6.86
CA LYS A 168 16.24 9.03 6.77
C LYS A 168 15.48 7.93 6.02
N LYS A 169 15.99 7.51 4.85
CA LYS A 169 15.38 6.42 4.06
C LYS A 169 15.42 5.10 4.81
N ARG A 170 16.51 4.83 5.54
CA ARG A 170 16.67 3.62 6.36
C ARG A 170 15.69 3.60 7.55
N ALA A 171 15.58 4.70 8.31
CA ALA A 171 14.63 4.81 9.42
C ALA A 171 13.17 4.70 8.96
N ALA A 172 12.84 5.26 7.79
CA ALA A 172 11.51 5.08 7.18
C ALA A 172 11.26 3.62 6.77
N ARG A 173 12.27 2.93 6.21
CA ARG A 173 12.18 1.51 5.85
C ARG A 173 11.96 0.63 7.08
N VAL A 174 12.75 0.81 8.15
CA VAL A 174 12.60 0.07 9.41
C VAL A 174 11.20 0.25 9.99
N ASN A 175 10.67 1.48 9.99
CA ASN A 175 9.30 1.74 10.44
C ASN A 175 8.25 0.99 9.59
N SER A 176 8.44 0.90 8.28
CA SER A 176 7.52 0.15 7.39
C SER A 176 7.61 -1.35 7.66
N GLU A 177 8.81 -1.91 7.67
CA GLU A 177 9.03 -3.34 7.89
C GLU A 177 8.51 -3.79 9.26
N PHE A 178 8.68 -2.96 10.29
CA PHE A 178 8.15 -3.25 11.63
C PHE A 178 6.62 -3.18 11.68
N GLU A 179 6.00 -2.20 11.02
CA GLU A 179 4.54 -2.09 10.91
C GLU A 179 3.93 -3.28 10.16
N ASP A 180 4.54 -3.65 9.03
CA ASP A 180 4.13 -4.81 8.23
C ASP A 180 4.28 -6.11 9.01
N TRP A 181 5.37 -6.26 9.79
CA TRP A 181 5.58 -7.40 10.67
C TRP A 181 4.51 -7.49 11.77
N LEU A 182 4.16 -6.38 12.42
CA LEU A 182 3.13 -6.34 13.46
C LEU A 182 1.77 -6.76 12.91
N LYS A 183 1.41 -6.25 11.73
CA LYS A 183 0.15 -6.62 11.06
C LYS A 183 0.11 -8.11 10.73
N ARG A 184 1.16 -8.62 10.08
CA ARG A 184 1.28 -10.04 9.69
C ARG A 184 1.21 -10.97 10.89
N THR A 185 1.91 -10.62 11.96
CA THR A 185 1.98 -11.43 13.20
C THR A 185 0.63 -11.47 13.89
N ARG A 186 -0.09 -10.33 13.95
CA ARG A 186 -1.44 -10.29 14.51
C ARG A 186 -2.41 -11.15 13.70
N GLU A 187 -2.45 -10.99 12.38
CA GLU A 187 -3.35 -11.78 11.51
C GLU A 187 -3.07 -13.27 11.65
N THR A 188 -1.79 -13.66 11.64
CA THR A 188 -1.36 -15.05 11.83
C THR A 188 -1.79 -15.57 13.21
N LEU A 189 -1.63 -14.77 14.27
CA LEU A 189 -2.03 -15.15 15.62
C LEU A 189 -3.55 -15.33 15.73
N GLU A 190 -4.31 -14.43 15.11
CA GLU A 190 -5.76 -14.48 15.06
C GLU A 190 -6.27 -15.75 14.38
N ASP A 191 -5.68 -16.14 13.25
CA ASP A 191 -6.05 -17.40 12.56
C ASP A 191 -5.92 -18.64 13.45
N PHE A 192 -4.94 -18.67 14.36
CA PHE A 192 -4.67 -19.85 15.19
C PHE A 192 -5.39 -19.87 16.54
N TRP A 193 -5.60 -18.72 17.18
CA TRP A 193 -6.19 -18.70 18.52
C TRP A 193 -7.72 -18.63 18.51
N TRP A 194 -8.33 -18.13 17.43
CA TRP A 194 -9.78 -17.96 17.34
C TRP A 194 -10.52 -19.30 17.36
N PRO A 195 -10.01 -20.37 16.72
CA PRO A 195 -10.56 -21.71 16.85
C PRO A 195 -10.53 -22.29 18.28
N LEU A 196 -9.81 -21.69 19.23
CA LEU A 196 -9.68 -22.26 20.57
C LEU A 196 -11.03 -22.24 21.32
N PRO A 197 -11.44 -23.36 21.95
CA PRO A 197 -12.77 -23.48 22.56
C PRO A 197 -13.07 -22.42 23.64
N PHE A 198 -12.06 -22.00 24.40
CA PHE A 198 -12.25 -21.00 25.46
C PHE A 198 -12.48 -19.59 24.90
N LEU A 199 -12.09 -19.30 23.66
CA LEU A 199 -12.40 -18.03 22.96
C LEU A 199 -13.76 -18.08 22.24
N ASN A 200 -14.50 -19.18 22.35
CA ASN A 200 -15.92 -19.26 21.97
C ASN A 200 -16.87 -18.99 23.16
N ASN A 201 -16.35 -18.49 24.28
CA ASN A 201 -17.14 -18.17 25.46
C ASN A 201 -17.27 -16.65 25.67
N ILE A 202 -18.49 -16.16 25.87
CA ILE A 202 -18.83 -14.73 25.93
C ILE A 202 -18.07 -13.98 27.06
N PRO A 203 -17.98 -14.49 28.30
CA PRO A 203 -17.24 -13.80 29.37
C PRO A 203 -15.74 -13.67 29.08
N ASN A 204 -15.16 -14.62 28.35
CA ASN A 204 -13.75 -14.58 27.97
C ASN A 204 -13.50 -13.54 26.87
N LEU A 205 -14.45 -13.42 25.93
CA LEU A 205 -14.44 -12.36 24.92
C LEU A 205 -14.65 -10.99 25.54
N ASP A 206 -15.46 -10.87 26.59
CA ASP A 206 -15.62 -9.63 27.36
C ASP A 206 -14.34 -9.18 28.05
N ALA A 207 -13.60 -10.12 28.63
CA ALA A 207 -12.29 -9.84 29.19
C ALA A 207 -11.30 -9.35 28.10
N LEU A 208 -11.39 -9.89 26.89
CA LEU A 208 -10.52 -9.50 25.78
C LEU A 208 -10.92 -8.13 25.18
N THR A 209 -12.21 -7.85 25.03
CA THR A 209 -12.73 -6.55 24.53
C THR A 209 -12.49 -5.41 25.51
N SER A 210 -12.52 -5.70 26.82
CA SER A 210 -12.29 -4.70 27.87
C SER A 210 -10.82 -4.45 28.21
N ASP A 211 -9.89 -5.25 27.69
CA ASP A 211 -8.46 -5.10 27.95
C ASP A 211 -7.83 -3.95 27.15
N ALA A 212 -6.90 -3.22 27.78
CA ALA A 212 -6.23 -2.07 27.17
C ALA A 212 -5.20 -2.48 26.11
N ASP A 213 -4.42 -3.54 26.36
CA ASP A 213 -3.40 -4.02 25.43
C ASP A 213 -4.07 -4.64 24.19
N ALA A 214 -5.20 -5.35 24.37
CA ALA A 214 -6.00 -5.88 23.28
C ALA A 214 -6.58 -4.78 22.36
N ARG A 215 -7.01 -3.65 22.93
CA ARG A 215 -7.45 -2.48 22.13
C ARG A 215 -6.31 -1.87 21.35
N GLU A 216 -5.14 -1.75 21.96
CA GLU A 216 -3.95 -1.19 21.34
C GLU A 216 -3.46 -2.06 20.17
N MET A 217 -3.60 -3.39 20.29
CA MET A 217 -3.29 -4.35 19.24
C MET A 217 -4.35 -4.46 18.14
N GLY A 218 -5.55 -3.94 18.38
CA GLY A 218 -6.69 -4.07 17.47
C GLY A 218 -7.43 -5.41 17.56
N THR A 219 -7.11 -6.25 18.56
CA THR A 219 -7.74 -7.56 18.78
C THR A 219 -9.04 -7.46 19.59
N ALA A 220 -9.27 -6.33 20.27
CA ALA A 220 -10.52 -6.07 20.98
C ALA A 220 -11.72 -5.94 20.02
N GLN A 221 -11.50 -5.38 18.83
CA GLN A 221 -12.53 -5.23 17.79
C GLN A 221 -12.94 -6.59 17.23
N THR A 222 -11.96 -7.44 16.89
CA THR A 222 -12.20 -8.81 16.41
C THR A 222 -12.86 -9.67 17.49
N ALA A 223 -12.47 -9.51 18.77
CA ALA A 223 -13.15 -10.13 19.90
C ALA A 223 -14.60 -9.69 20.07
N ALA A 224 -14.88 -8.39 19.91
CA ALA A 224 -16.23 -7.82 20.02
C ALA A 224 -17.17 -8.34 18.93
N LEU A 225 -16.67 -8.46 17.69
CA LEU A 225 -17.41 -9.08 16.59
C LEU A 225 -17.73 -10.54 16.91
N ARG A 226 -16.75 -11.30 17.39
CA ARG A 226 -16.95 -12.72 17.77
C ARG A 226 -17.94 -12.89 18.92
N LYS A 227 -17.88 -12.00 19.93
CA LYS A 227 -18.80 -11.99 21.06
C LYS A 227 -20.25 -11.91 20.58
N LEU A 228 -20.49 -11.02 19.62
CA LEU A 228 -21.82 -10.79 19.08
C LEU A 228 -22.36 -11.96 18.25
N LEU A 229 -21.49 -12.73 17.60
CA LEU A 229 -21.89 -13.96 16.90
C LEU A 229 -22.31 -15.07 17.87
N LEU A 230 -21.69 -15.10 19.06
CA LEU A 230 -21.90 -16.12 20.09
C LEU A 230 -23.00 -15.77 21.10
N SER A 231 -23.27 -14.48 21.31
CA SER A 231 -24.34 -14.04 22.19
C SER A 231 -25.72 -14.28 21.57
N ASP A 232 -26.52 -15.14 22.22
CA ASP A 232 -27.96 -15.19 21.98
C ASP A 232 -28.71 -14.01 22.63
N THR A 233 -28.01 -13.17 23.41
CA THR A 233 -28.59 -12.00 24.04
C THR A 233 -28.80 -10.88 23.02
N THR A 234 -30.07 -10.62 22.73
CA THR A 234 -30.56 -9.37 22.17
C THR A 234 -29.88 -8.19 22.86
N SER A 235 -29.20 -7.36 22.08
CA SER A 235 -28.76 -6.03 22.52
C SER A 235 -29.94 -5.27 23.17
N ALA A 236 -29.68 -4.33 24.06
CA ALA A 236 -30.70 -3.63 24.87
C ALA A 236 -31.77 -2.85 24.08
N GLU A 237 -31.62 -2.75 22.75
CA GLU A 237 -32.65 -2.24 21.83
C GLU A 237 -33.23 -3.38 21.00
N ASP A 238 -34.55 -3.52 21.01
CA ASP A 238 -35.25 -4.52 20.21
C ASP A 238 -34.89 -4.37 18.72
N PRO A 239 -34.34 -5.43 18.08
CA PRO A 239 -33.96 -5.42 16.67
C PRO A 239 -35.18 -5.42 15.75
N VAL A 240 -36.38 -5.61 16.29
CA VAL A 240 -37.66 -5.58 15.58
C VAL A 240 -38.21 -4.16 15.55
N THR A 241 -38.79 -3.76 14.42
CA THR A 241 -39.66 -2.58 14.32
C THR A 241 -40.95 -2.95 13.61
N ASP A 242 -42.02 -2.24 13.94
CA ASP A 242 -43.23 -2.30 13.12
C ASP A 242 -42.97 -1.65 11.75
N TRP A 243 -43.53 -2.25 10.70
CA TRP A 243 -43.37 -1.79 9.32
C TRP A 243 -43.95 -0.38 9.12
N SER A 244 -45.01 -0.04 9.88
CA SER A 244 -45.64 1.29 9.83
C SER A 244 -44.70 2.45 10.20
N ALA A 245 -43.57 2.17 10.87
CA ALA A 245 -42.59 3.17 11.26
C ALA A 245 -41.77 3.70 10.08
N VAL A 246 -41.65 2.94 8.98
CA VAL A 246 -40.90 3.34 7.79
C VAL A 246 -41.81 4.16 6.86
N LYS A 247 -41.40 5.40 6.57
CA LYS A 247 -42.17 6.35 5.74
C LYS A 247 -41.45 6.64 4.43
N ASP A 248 -42.15 7.33 3.51
CA ASP A 248 -41.58 7.91 2.28
C ASP A 248 -40.82 6.92 1.39
N ILE A 249 -41.38 5.73 1.20
CA ILE A 249 -40.72 4.67 0.43
C ILE A 249 -40.71 5.03 -1.06
N THR A 250 -39.52 5.10 -1.62
CA THR A 250 -39.26 5.36 -3.03
C THR A 250 -38.33 4.28 -3.59
N ALA A 251 -38.38 4.07 -4.91
CA ALA A 251 -37.47 3.16 -5.59
C ALA A 251 -36.26 3.94 -6.11
N VAL A 252 -35.09 3.73 -5.51
CA VAL A 252 -33.82 4.32 -5.97
C VAL A 252 -32.93 3.19 -6.47
N ALA A 253 -32.49 3.27 -7.72
CA ALA A 253 -31.65 2.25 -8.35
C ALA A 253 -32.25 0.82 -8.33
N GLY A 254 -33.58 0.69 -8.30
CA GLY A 254 -34.26 -0.61 -8.17
C GLY A 254 -34.27 -1.17 -6.74
N LYS A 255 -33.90 -0.37 -5.75
CA LYS A 255 -33.94 -0.70 -4.32
C LYS A 255 -34.98 0.17 -3.61
N ALA A 256 -35.65 -0.38 -2.60
CA ALA A 256 -36.58 0.38 -1.78
C ALA A 256 -35.79 1.23 -0.76
N VAL A 257 -35.99 2.54 -0.79
CA VAL A 257 -35.37 3.51 0.11
C VAL A 257 -36.49 4.29 0.80
N GLY A 258 -36.44 4.38 2.13
CA GLY A 258 -37.42 5.11 2.92
C GLY A 258 -36.77 5.95 4.02
N THR A 259 -37.60 6.43 4.93
CA THR A 259 -37.18 7.23 6.09
C THR A 259 -37.61 6.54 7.38
N LEU A 260 -36.67 6.34 8.30
CA LEU A 260 -36.93 5.82 9.65
C LEU A 260 -36.19 6.70 10.67
N TYR A 261 -36.90 7.21 11.68
CA TYR A 261 -36.35 8.14 12.70
C TYR A 261 -35.61 9.37 12.11
N GLY A 262 -36.06 9.88 10.96
CA GLY A 262 -35.42 11.00 10.27
C GLY A 262 -34.15 10.65 9.49
N GLN A 263 -33.75 9.37 9.45
CA GLN A 263 -32.63 8.88 8.66
C GLN A 263 -33.10 8.20 7.38
N THR A 264 -32.33 8.35 6.30
CA THR A 264 -32.54 7.62 5.06
C THR A 264 -32.08 6.17 5.22
N VAL A 265 -32.98 5.23 4.94
CA VAL A 265 -32.76 3.79 5.12
C VAL A 265 -33.01 3.00 3.84
N LEU A 266 -32.22 1.97 3.64
CA LEU A 266 -32.43 0.93 2.64
C LEU A 266 -33.34 -0.16 3.24
N VAL A 267 -34.34 -0.59 2.48
CA VAL A 267 -35.25 -1.67 2.85
C VAL A 267 -35.06 -2.85 1.89
N GLU A 268 -34.62 -3.98 2.44
CA GLU A 268 -34.37 -5.21 1.67
C GLU A 268 -35.42 -6.25 2.04
N THR A 269 -36.25 -6.66 1.08
CA THR A 269 -37.40 -7.54 1.34
C THR A 269 -37.16 -8.94 0.77
N LEU A 270 -37.37 -9.97 1.60
CA LEU A 270 -37.38 -11.36 1.18
C LEU A 270 -38.64 -12.08 1.67
N ASN A 271 -39.17 -12.95 0.81
CA ASN A 271 -40.39 -13.69 1.08
C ASN A 271 -40.07 -15.10 1.57
N PHE A 272 -40.67 -15.49 2.68
CA PHE A 272 -40.53 -16.80 3.30
C PHE A 272 -41.88 -17.51 3.38
N PRO A 273 -41.89 -18.85 3.31
CA PRO A 273 -43.07 -19.62 3.68
C PRO A 273 -43.39 -19.40 5.17
N LEU A 274 -44.67 -19.48 5.50
CA LEU A 274 -45.15 -19.47 6.88
C LEU A 274 -45.31 -20.92 7.35
N ASP A 275 -45.16 -21.12 8.67
CA ASP A 275 -45.45 -22.42 9.30
C ASP A 275 -46.96 -22.71 9.29
N GLU A 276 -47.37 -23.92 9.71
CA GLU A 276 -48.78 -24.33 9.77
C GLU A 276 -49.66 -23.37 10.58
N ASP A 277 -49.07 -22.71 11.58
CA ASP A 277 -49.70 -21.68 12.44
C ASP A 277 -49.78 -20.29 11.80
N GLY A 278 -49.30 -20.12 10.56
CA GLY A 278 -49.28 -18.83 9.86
C GLY A 278 -48.22 -17.85 10.40
N GLN A 279 -47.24 -18.32 11.17
CA GLN A 279 -46.15 -17.51 11.71
C GLN A 279 -44.81 -17.83 11.03
N PHE A 280 -43.80 -16.98 11.25
CA PHE A 280 -42.43 -17.31 10.86
C PHE A 280 -41.81 -18.25 11.87
N THR A 281 -41.02 -19.21 11.39
CA THR A 281 -40.25 -20.11 12.25
C THR A 281 -39.32 -19.31 13.18
N GLU A 282 -39.19 -19.76 14.44
CA GLU A 282 -38.32 -19.13 15.44
C GLU A 282 -36.87 -18.97 14.93
N LEU A 283 -36.40 -19.91 14.11
CA LEU A 283 -35.10 -19.88 13.43
C LEU A 283 -34.92 -18.65 12.53
N LEU A 284 -35.96 -18.24 11.79
CA LEU A 284 -35.90 -17.05 10.92
C LEU A 284 -35.81 -15.77 11.73
N HIS A 285 -36.57 -15.65 12.82
CA HIS A 285 -36.47 -14.51 13.72
C HIS A 285 -35.09 -14.42 14.39
N LYS A 286 -34.55 -15.55 14.86
CA LYS A 286 -33.17 -15.62 15.39
C LYS A 286 -32.14 -15.20 14.34
N ARG A 287 -32.27 -15.67 13.09
CA ARG A 287 -31.38 -15.31 11.98
C ARG A 287 -31.39 -13.80 11.69
N PHE A 288 -32.58 -13.21 11.55
CA PHE A 288 -32.73 -11.77 11.26
C PHE A 288 -32.25 -10.89 12.43
N SER A 289 -32.45 -11.34 13.67
CA SER A 289 -31.87 -10.69 14.85
C SER A 289 -30.35 -10.70 14.81
N LYS A 290 -29.73 -11.86 14.52
CA LYS A 290 -28.26 -12.00 14.44
C LYS A 290 -27.64 -11.17 13.32
N ILE A 291 -28.22 -11.14 12.11
CA ILE A 291 -27.66 -10.32 11.00
C ILE A 291 -27.76 -8.82 11.31
N VAL A 292 -28.87 -8.35 11.89
CA VAL A 292 -29.01 -6.94 12.27
C VAL A 292 -27.95 -6.56 13.28
N GLN A 293 -27.73 -7.39 14.29
CA GLN A 293 -26.69 -7.15 15.30
C GLN A 293 -25.29 -7.15 14.67
N LEU A 294 -24.99 -8.10 13.77
CA LEU A 294 -23.71 -8.20 13.05
C LEU A 294 -23.44 -6.93 12.25
N LEU A 295 -24.41 -6.50 11.46
CA LEU A 295 -24.29 -5.29 10.65
C LEU A 295 -24.29 -4.02 11.51
N LYS A 296 -24.92 -4.02 12.68
CA LYS A 296 -24.95 -2.87 13.61
C LYS A 296 -23.62 -2.68 14.33
N ALA A 297 -23.02 -3.78 14.77
CA ALA A 297 -21.78 -3.78 15.54
C ALA A 297 -20.53 -3.65 14.68
N GLN A 298 -20.65 -3.80 13.36
CA GLN A 298 -19.51 -3.60 12.50
C GLN A 298 -19.05 -2.14 12.53
N GLN A 299 -17.78 -1.95 12.90
CA GLN A 299 -17.09 -0.66 12.81
C GLN A 299 -15.85 -0.72 11.89
N ASP A 300 -15.52 -1.90 11.36
CA ASP A 300 -14.40 -2.08 10.45
C ASP A 300 -14.63 -1.32 9.12
N PRO A 301 -13.78 -0.33 8.77
CA PRO A 301 -13.91 0.42 7.53
C PRO A 301 -13.65 -0.44 6.27
N ASP A 302 -12.97 -1.59 6.41
CA ASP A 302 -12.73 -2.52 5.31
C ASP A 302 -13.92 -3.44 5.04
N PHE A 303 -14.79 -3.67 6.03
CA PHE A 303 -16.08 -4.34 5.81
C PHE A 303 -17.13 -3.33 5.31
N ARG A 304 -17.18 -3.16 3.99
CA ARG A 304 -17.93 -2.11 3.31
C ARG A 304 -19.39 -2.46 3.16
N VAL A 305 -20.10 -2.61 4.27
CA VAL A 305 -21.54 -2.88 4.33
C VAL A 305 -22.32 -1.67 4.78
N LEU A 306 -23.62 -1.66 4.54
CA LEU A 306 -24.53 -0.73 5.21
C LEU A 306 -24.73 -1.19 6.65
N GLN A 307 -24.75 -0.25 7.58
CA GLN A 307 -24.90 -0.59 8.99
C GLN A 307 -26.37 -0.90 9.28
N GLY A 308 -26.59 -2.05 9.91
CA GLY A 308 -27.93 -2.60 10.18
C GLY A 308 -28.60 -1.83 11.31
N LEU A 309 -29.85 -1.42 11.10
CA LEU A 309 -30.65 -0.78 12.15
C LEU A 309 -31.57 -1.78 12.81
N LYS A 310 -32.52 -2.31 12.05
CA LYS A 310 -33.65 -3.12 12.52
C LYS A 310 -34.14 -4.06 11.42
N TYR A 311 -35.02 -4.98 11.75
CA TYR A 311 -35.83 -5.71 10.78
C TYR A 311 -37.31 -5.57 11.08
N ALA A 312 -38.14 -5.69 10.05
CA ALA A 312 -39.60 -5.66 10.15
C ALA A 312 -40.17 -6.91 9.49
N SER A 313 -41.28 -7.41 10.03
CA SER A 313 -42.01 -8.55 9.48
C SER A 313 -43.41 -8.13 9.06
N LYS A 314 -43.87 -8.59 7.90
CA LYS A 314 -45.25 -8.46 7.47
C LYS A 314 -45.77 -9.83 7.06
N ILE A 315 -46.84 -10.27 7.69
CA ILE A 315 -47.50 -11.53 7.37
C ILE A 315 -48.58 -11.22 6.33
N GLY A 316 -48.48 -11.81 5.14
CA GLY A 316 -49.52 -11.78 4.12
C GLY A 316 -50.37 -13.06 4.14
N GLU A 317 -51.37 -13.15 3.27
CA GLU A 317 -52.34 -14.26 3.25
C GLU A 317 -51.73 -15.64 2.95
N SER A 318 -50.61 -15.70 2.21
CA SER A 318 -49.97 -16.97 1.82
C SER A 318 -48.44 -17.01 2.02
N LYS A 319 -47.81 -15.86 2.31
CA LYS A 319 -46.36 -15.72 2.47
C LYS A 319 -46.06 -14.62 3.49
N GLY A 320 -44.99 -14.81 4.24
CA GLY A 320 -44.45 -13.78 5.11
C GLY A 320 -43.31 -13.03 4.42
N GLU A 321 -43.29 -11.70 4.58
CA GLU A 321 -42.22 -10.83 4.11
C GLU A 321 -41.37 -10.38 5.30
N LEU A 322 -40.09 -10.76 5.30
CA LEU A 322 -39.10 -10.21 6.22
C LEU A 322 -38.32 -9.11 5.52
N ARG A 323 -38.15 -7.99 6.21
CA ARG A 323 -37.51 -6.78 5.71
C ARG A 323 -36.33 -6.41 6.58
N LEU A 324 -35.14 -6.41 6.01
CA LEU A 324 -33.96 -5.85 6.66
C LEU A 324 -33.91 -4.34 6.41
N ILE A 325 -33.64 -3.56 7.46
CA ILE A 325 -33.57 -2.10 7.39
C ILE A 325 -32.16 -1.68 7.79
N SER A 326 -31.45 -1.08 6.84
CA SER A 326 -30.07 -0.65 6.98
C SER A 326 -29.96 0.84 6.72
N HIS A 327 -29.12 1.55 7.48
CA HIS A 327 -28.98 2.98 7.27
C HIS A 327 -27.86 3.31 6.29
N PHE A 328 -28.02 4.47 5.64
CA PHE A 328 -26.93 5.09 4.91
C PHE A 328 -26.02 5.88 5.87
N PRO A 329 -24.70 5.90 5.64
CA PRO A 329 -23.74 6.56 6.55
C PRO A 329 -23.80 8.10 6.52
N VAL A 330 -24.45 8.72 5.53
CA VAL A 330 -24.49 10.19 5.36
C VAL A 330 -25.93 10.66 5.20
N ALA A 331 -26.29 11.75 5.88
CA ALA A 331 -27.59 12.41 5.78
C ALA A 331 -27.66 13.32 4.52
N SER A 332 -28.45 12.91 3.51
CA SER A 332 -28.91 13.68 2.32
C SER A 332 -27.88 14.13 1.25
N PRO A 333 -28.33 14.37 0.01
CA PRO A 333 -28.87 13.39 -0.93
C PRO A 333 -27.71 12.68 -1.67
N LEU A 334 -27.40 11.44 -1.28
CA LEU A 334 -26.47 10.61 -2.03
C LEU A 334 -27.17 10.03 -3.26
N HIS A 335 -26.56 10.18 -4.42
CA HIS A 335 -27.04 9.51 -5.62
C HIS A 335 -26.55 8.07 -5.57
N VAL A 336 -27.48 7.15 -5.31
CA VAL A 336 -27.16 5.72 -5.25
C VAL A 336 -27.28 5.13 -6.65
N LYS A 337 -26.23 4.45 -7.11
CA LYS A 337 -26.28 3.59 -8.30
C LYS A 337 -25.78 2.20 -7.95
N THR A 338 -26.32 1.17 -8.60
CA THR A 338 -25.72 -0.16 -8.54
C THR A 338 -24.49 -0.25 -9.43
N LEU A 339 -23.56 -1.16 -9.14
CA LEU A 339 -22.41 -1.42 -10.00
C LEU A 339 -22.86 -1.81 -11.43
N ARG A 340 -23.99 -2.53 -11.54
CA ARG A 340 -24.62 -2.82 -12.84
C ARG A 340 -25.02 -1.56 -13.61
N GLN A 341 -25.74 -0.65 -12.98
CA GLN A 341 -26.18 0.61 -13.61
C GLN A 341 -24.97 1.44 -14.02
N LEU A 342 -23.94 1.49 -13.18
CA LEU A 342 -22.71 2.17 -13.52
C LEU A 342 -22.03 1.57 -14.75
N TYR A 343 -22.09 0.26 -14.94
CA TYR A 343 -21.53 -0.39 -16.12
C TYR A 343 -22.35 -0.13 -17.40
N ARG A 344 -23.68 -0.12 -17.29
CA ARG A 344 -24.60 0.06 -18.44
C ARG A 344 -24.75 1.53 -18.86
N ASP A 345 -24.88 2.44 -17.91
CA ASP A 345 -25.34 3.81 -18.16
C ASP A 345 -24.20 4.80 -18.39
N VAL A 346 -22.94 4.40 -18.15
CA VAL A 346 -21.79 5.30 -18.21
C VAL A 346 -21.16 5.30 -19.61
N ALA A 347 -21.15 6.49 -20.22
CA ALA A 347 -20.50 6.73 -21.50
C ALA A 347 -19.01 6.33 -21.46
N LEU A 348 -18.45 5.92 -22.61
CA LEU A 348 -17.10 5.36 -22.71
C LEU A 348 -16.01 6.29 -22.12
N ALA A 349 -16.18 7.61 -22.27
CA ALA A 349 -15.30 8.63 -21.70
C ALA A 349 -15.34 8.71 -20.16
N GLN A 350 -16.47 8.34 -19.55
CA GLN A 350 -16.71 8.42 -18.11
C GLN A 350 -16.50 7.07 -17.38
N ARG A 351 -16.20 5.99 -18.12
CA ARG A 351 -15.95 4.67 -17.53
C ARG A 351 -14.79 4.71 -16.54
N PRO A 352 -14.86 3.93 -15.45
CA PRO A 352 -13.82 3.90 -14.43
C PRO A 352 -12.49 3.43 -15.02
N SER A 353 -11.39 4.03 -14.56
CA SER A 353 -10.05 3.59 -14.95
C SER A 353 -9.79 2.15 -14.50
N LEU A 354 -8.83 1.47 -15.14
CA LEU A 354 -8.40 0.14 -14.69
C LEU A 354 -7.99 0.15 -13.22
N GLY A 355 -7.28 1.21 -12.80
CA GLY A 355 -6.87 1.37 -11.40
C GLY A 355 -8.03 1.45 -10.41
N LEU A 356 -9.07 2.22 -10.76
CA LEU A 356 -10.28 2.30 -9.95
C LEU A 356 -11.01 0.95 -9.92
N ARG A 357 -11.05 0.21 -11.03
CA ARG A 357 -11.65 -1.13 -11.07
C ARG A 357 -10.92 -2.11 -10.15
N PHE A 358 -9.59 -2.14 -10.16
CA PHE A 358 -8.82 -2.99 -9.24
C PHE A 358 -9.02 -2.59 -7.78
N LYS A 359 -9.09 -1.30 -7.47
CA LYS A 359 -9.46 -0.81 -6.14
C LYS A 359 -10.82 -1.36 -5.72
N LEU A 360 -11.85 -1.24 -6.54
CA LEU A 360 -13.20 -1.73 -6.23
C LEU A 360 -13.23 -3.26 -6.05
N CYS A 361 -12.57 -4.01 -6.92
CA CYS A 361 -12.49 -5.47 -6.82
C CYS A 361 -11.76 -5.91 -5.54
N SER A 362 -10.64 -5.26 -5.19
CA SER A 362 -9.93 -5.52 -3.94
C SER A 362 -10.80 -5.22 -2.73
N GLN A 363 -11.52 -4.10 -2.71
CA GLN A 363 -12.43 -3.72 -1.62
C GLN A 363 -13.60 -4.70 -1.44
N LEU A 364 -14.15 -5.21 -2.55
CA LEU A 364 -15.19 -6.24 -2.54
C LEU A 364 -14.65 -7.58 -2.00
N ALA A 365 -13.48 -8.01 -2.48
CA ALA A 365 -12.84 -9.25 -2.03
C ALA A 365 -12.49 -9.19 -0.52
N GLU A 366 -11.97 -8.06 -0.05
CA GLU A 366 -11.73 -7.79 1.38
C GLU A 366 -13.02 -7.92 2.20
N SER A 367 -14.14 -7.35 1.71
CA SER A 367 -15.42 -7.40 2.42
C SER A 367 -15.99 -8.82 2.48
N VAL A 368 -15.90 -9.58 1.39
CA VAL A 368 -16.36 -10.99 1.35
C VAL A 368 -15.50 -11.85 2.26
N TYR A 369 -14.18 -11.64 2.26
CA TYR A 369 -13.28 -12.32 3.19
C TYR A 369 -13.64 -12.06 4.66
N LEU A 370 -13.92 -10.80 5.03
CA LEU A 370 -14.36 -10.44 6.39
C LEU A 370 -15.73 -11.04 6.76
N LEU A 371 -16.63 -11.25 5.79
CA LEU A 371 -17.90 -11.94 6.06
C LEU A 371 -17.69 -13.45 6.25
N HIS A 372 -16.79 -14.05 5.50
CA HIS A 372 -16.49 -15.49 5.58
C HIS A 372 -15.68 -15.84 6.83
N SER A 373 -14.87 -14.91 7.37
CA SER A 373 -14.13 -15.11 8.63
C SER A 373 -15.02 -15.28 9.86
N VAL A 374 -16.28 -14.81 9.76
CA VAL A 374 -17.31 -14.97 10.80
C VAL A 374 -18.29 -16.11 10.52
N ASP A 375 -17.98 -16.98 9.55
CA ASP A 375 -18.82 -18.11 9.10
C ASP A 375 -20.22 -17.72 8.57
N TRP A 376 -20.35 -16.49 8.06
CA TRP A 376 -21.54 -16.05 7.36
C TRP A 376 -21.39 -16.16 5.85
N VAL A 377 -22.49 -16.53 5.19
CA VAL A 377 -22.63 -16.51 3.74
C VAL A 377 -23.59 -15.40 3.34
N HIS A 378 -23.26 -14.68 2.27
CA HIS A 378 -24.07 -13.60 1.71
C HIS A 378 -25.27 -14.13 0.91
N HIS A 379 -25.11 -15.25 0.18
CA HIS A 379 -26.12 -15.95 -0.62
C HIS A 379 -26.64 -15.18 -1.87
N ALA A 380 -26.57 -13.85 -1.87
CA ALA A 380 -27.05 -12.98 -2.93
C ALA A 380 -25.98 -12.02 -3.49
N LEU A 381 -24.70 -12.41 -3.51
CA LEU A 381 -23.64 -11.54 -4.02
C LEU A 381 -23.75 -11.37 -5.55
N ARG A 382 -23.91 -10.13 -6.02
CA ARG A 382 -24.04 -9.78 -7.45
C ARG A 382 -23.84 -8.28 -7.68
N SER A 383 -23.65 -7.87 -8.93
CA SER A 383 -23.48 -6.45 -9.32
C SER A 383 -24.66 -5.53 -8.96
N ASP A 384 -25.88 -6.07 -8.80
CA ASP A 384 -27.06 -5.33 -8.33
C ASP A 384 -27.08 -5.08 -6.82
N ASN A 385 -26.30 -5.86 -6.08
CA ASN A 385 -26.20 -5.82 -4.62
C ASN A 385 -24.91 -5.13 -4.17
N VAL A 386 -24.24 -4.43 -5.10
CA VAL A 386 -23.11 -3.54 -4.84
C VAL A 386 -23.55 -2.13 -5.16
N LEU A 387 -23.68 -1.31 -4.13
CA LEU A 387 -24.05 0.10 -4.21
C LEU A 387 -22.80 0.97 -4.32
N VAL A 388 -22.88 1.95 -5.20
CA VAL A 388 -21.90 3.03 -5.34
C VAL A 388 -22.60 4.31 -4.89
N LEU A 389 -22.15 4.86 -3.77
CA LEU A 389 -22.65 6.10 -3.20
C LEU A 389 -21.91 7.27 -3.85
N LEU A 390 -22.63 8.04 -4.67
CA LEU A 390 -22.05 9.14 -5.43
C LEU A 390 -22.34 10.48 -4.73
N PRO A 391 -21.32 11.33 -4.52
CA PRO A 391 -21.49 12.69 -4.02
C PRO A 391 -22.35 13.61 -4.89
N SER A 392 -22.50 13.30 -6.19
CA SER A 392 -23.23 14.12 -7.16
C SER A 392 -23.88 13.26 -8.26
N HIS A 393 -24.89 13.82 -8.94
CA HIS A 393 -25.75 13.11 -9.90
C HIS A 393 -25.02 12.67 -11.18
N THR A 394 -24.02 13.44 -11.63
CA THR A 394 -23.28 13.17 -12.86
C THR A 394 -22.01 12.37 -12.58
N PRO A 395 -21.88 11.13 -13.10
CA PRO A 395 -20.70 10.31 -12.85
C PRO A 395 -19.52 10.85 -13.67
N SER A 396 -18.70 11.71 -13.07
CA SER A 396 -17.36 12.02 -13.57
C SER A 396 -16.35 11.02 -13.02
N ARG A 397 -15.19 10.87 -13.68
CA ARG A 397 -14.11 9.99 -13.17
C ARG A 397 -13.64 10.37 -11.77
N GLU A 398 -13.60 11.67 -11.47
CA GLU A 398 -13.21 12.21 -10.17
C GLU A 398 -14.25 11.87 -9.09
N ILE A 399 -15.54 11.98 -9.42
CA ILE A 399 -16.65 11.60 -8.54
C ILE A 399 -16.63 10.10 -8.26
N LEU A 400 -16.32 9.27 -9.26
CA LEU A 400 -16.16 7.82 -9.07
C LEU A 400 -14.94 7.47 -8.21
N GLN A 401 -13.85 8.22 -8.29
CA GLN A 401 -12.69 8.03 -7.41
C GLN A 401 -13.00 8.38 -5.95
N ALA A 402 -13.86 9.38 -5.72
CA ALA A 402 -14.32 9.82 -4.42
C ALA A 402 -15.54 9.04 -3.89
N SER A 403 -16.11 8.12 -4.70
CA SER A 403 -17.30 7.36 -4.33
C SER A 403 -17.00 6.27 -3.30
N GLU A 404 -17.99 5.99 -2.45
CA GLU A 404 -17.95 4.88 -1.50
C GLU A 404 -18.70 3.67 -2.06
N LEU A 405 -18.09 2.50 -1.90
CA LEU A 405 -18.74 1.23 -2.22
C LEU A 405 -19.40 0.67 -0.95
N ARG A 406 -20.63 0.18 -1.08
CA ARG A 406 -21.36 -0.53 -0.02
C ARG A 406 -22.04 -1.79 -0.56
N ILE A 407 -21.85 -2.91 0.12
CA ILE A 407 -22.55 -4.16 -0.18
C ILE A 407 -23.91 -4.14 0.53
N CYS A 408 -24.94 -4.52 -0.20
CA CYS A 408 -26.29 -4.81 0.30
C CYS A 408 -26.71 -6.21 -0.16
N GLY A 409 -27.93 -6.64 0.13
CA GLY A 409 -28.43 -7.95 -0.23
C GLY A 409 -28.34 -8.96 0.92
N PHE A 410 -28.34 -8.47 2.17
CA PHE A 410 -28.16 -9.30 3.36
C PHE A 410 -29.47 -9.97 3.83
N GLU A 411 -30.60 -9.73 3.16
CA GLU A 411 -31.89 -10.37 3.46
C GLU A 411 -31.86 -11.90 3.32
N ALA A 412 -30.95 -12.43 2.51
CA ALA A 412 -30.71 -13.86 2.33
C ALA A 412 -29.46 -14.36 3.07
N ALA A 413 -28.71 -13.46 3.73
CA ALA A 413 -27.48 -13.81 4.42
C ALA A 413 -27.78 -14.64 5.67
N ARG A 414 -26.87 -15.57 5.98
CA ARG A 414 -27.04 -16.51 7.09
C ARG A 414 -25.71 -17.13 7.51
N PRO A 415 -25.61 -17.72 8.72
CA PRO A 415 -24.54 -18.63 9.04
C PRO A 415 -24.51 -19.83 8.07
N GLU A 416 -23.32 -20.33 7.73
CA GLU A 416 -23.16 -21.46 6.80
C GLU A 416 -23.89 -22.73 7.28
N SER A 417 -23.87 -22.98 8.60
CA SER A 417 -24.50 -24.14 9.25
C SER A 417 -26.03 -24.15 9.17
N ASP A 418 -26.65 -23.00 8.87
CA ASP A 418 -28.09 -22.85 8.82
C ASP A 418 -28.67 -23.43 7.51
N THR A 419 -29.96 -23.77 7.48
CA THR A 419 -30.59 -24.30 6.26
C THR A 419 -30.83 -23.20 5.22
N SER A 420 -30.69 -23.57 3.94
CA SER A 420 -30.94 -22.67 2.80
C SER A 420 -32.44 -22.43 2.59
N MET A 421 -33.09 -21.71 3.51
CA MET A 421 -34.48 -21.29 3.38
C MET A 421 -34.60 -20.06 2.49
N GLY A 422 -35.57 -20.05 1.57
CA GLY A 422 -35.85 -18.91 0.69
C GLY A 422 -36.62 -19.32 -0.58
N PRO A 423 -37.12 -18.35 -1.36
CA PRO A 423 -37.90 -18.64 -2.55
C PRO A 423 -37.01 -19.23 -3.65
N TYR A 424 -37.51 -20.28 -4.29
CA TYR A 424 -36.91 -20.83 -5.50
C TYR A 424 -36.96 -19.78 -6.61
N ASP A 425 -35.81 -19.50 -7.23
CA ASP A 425 -35.67 -18.57 -8.35
C ASP A 425 -34.75 -19.21 -9.38
N ASN A 426 -35.13 -19.24 -10.65
CA ASN A 426 -34.34 -19.82 -11.74
C ASN A 426 -34.10 -18.81 -12.87
N ALA A 427 -34.20 -17.51 -12.57
CA ALA A 427 -33.92 -16.47 -13.55
C ALA A 427 -32.47 -16.56 -14.03
N ILE A 428 -32.27 -16.71 -15.35
CA ILE A 428 -30.94 -16.85 -15.98
C ILE A 428 -30.02 -15.70 -15.57
N ALA A 429 -30.53 -14.47 -15.57
CA ALA A 429 -29.83 -13.26 -15.15
C ALA A 429 -29.19 -13.39 -13.74
N ARG A 430 -29.86 -14.08 -12.82
CA ARG A 430 -29.38 -14.31 -11.45
C ARG A 430 -28.54 -15.58 -11.34
N ASN A 431 -28.84 -16.61 -12.13
CA ASN A 431 -28.08 -17.86 -12.17
C ASN A 431 -26.64 -17.67 -12.65
N VAL A 432 -26.36 -16.62 -13.43
CA VAL A 432 -24.97 -16.26 -13.81
C VAL A 432 -24.06 -16.16 -12.59
N TYR A 433 -24.55 -15.58 -11.50
CA TYR A 433 -23.81 -15.40 -10.24
C TYR A 433 -23.85 -16.62 -9.32
N ARG A 434 -24.56 -17.69 -9.70
CA ARG A 434 -24.72 -18.89 -8.88
C ARG A 434 -23.84 -20.01 -9.37
N HIS A 435 -23.26 -20.73 -8.42
CA HIS A 435 -22.45 -21.90 -8.73
C HIS A 435 -23.23 -22.90 -9.59
N PRO A 436 -22.62 -23.51 -10.63
CA PRO A 436 -23.28 -24.46 -11.54
C PRO A 436 -24.02 -25.62 -10.86
N GLU A 437 -23.56 -26.08 -9.70
CA GLU A 437 -24.21 -27.15 -8.91
C GLU A 437 -25.54 -26.74 -8.27
N ARG A 438 -25.78 -25.42 -8.19
CA ARG A 438 -26.95 -24.80 -7.58
C ARG A 438 -27.95 -24.26 -8.62
N TRP A 439 -27.73 -24.54 -9.90
CA TRP A 439 -28.68 -24.23 -10.97
C TRP A 439 -29.83 -25.23 -10.95
N GLY A 440 -31.04 -24.80 -11.33
CA GLY A 440 -32.22 -25.65 -11.18
C GLY A 440 -32.53 -25.86 -9.70
N THR A 441 -33.10 -27.01 -9.33
CA THR A 441 -33.38 -27.37 -7.94
C THR A 441 -32.10 -27.75 -7.20
N PRO A 442 -31.64 -26.95 -6.21
CA PRO A 442 -30.39 -27.21 -5.51
C PRO A 442 -30.38 -28.56 -4.79
N ARG A 443 -29.32 -29.35 -4.98
CA ARG A 443 -29.11 -30.60 -4.22
C ARG A 443 -28.21 -30.42 -3.00
N GLU A 444 -27.38 -29.39 -3.00
CA GLU A 444 -26.46 -29.07 -1.91
C GLU A 444 -26.88 -27.81 -1.18
N MET A 445 -26.49 -27.69 0.10
CA MET A 445 -26.65 -26.46 0.89
C MET A 445 -25.72 -25.34 0.39
N PHE A 446 -26.08 -24.09 0.66
CA PHE A 446 -25.26 -22.96 0.24
C PHE A 446 -24.08 -22.81 1.20
N ARG A 447 -22.86 -22.68 0.66
CA ARG A 447 -21.58 -22.69 1.36
C ARG A 447 -20.78 -21.45 0.94
N GLN A 448 -19.70 -21.16 1.65
CA GLN A 448 -18.81 -20.03 1.32
C GLN A 448 -18.26 -20.11 -0.12
N SER A 449 -18.01 -21.34 -0.60
CA SER A 449 -17.61 -21.62 -1.99
C SER A 449 -18.53 -21.00 -3.04
N HIS A 450 -19.84 -21.03 -2.77
CA HIS A 450 -20.86 -20.55 -3.68
C HIS A 450 -20.94 -19.02 -3.73
N ASP A 451 -20.56 -18.32 -2.65
CA ASP A 451 -20.44 -16.86 -2.63
C ASP A 451 -19.23 -16.39 -3.45
N ILE A 452 -18.09 -17.07 -3.32
CA ILE A 452 -16.85 -16.73 -4.04
C ILE A 452 -17.09 -16.78 -5.55
N TYR A 453 -17.86 -17.77 -6.02
CA TYR A 453 -18.27 -17.85 -7.42
C TYR A 453 -19.09 -16.63 -7.88
N GLY A 454 -19.76 -15.89 -7.00
CA GLY A 454 -20.56 -14.71 -7.35
C GLY A 454 -19.78 -13.41 -7.55
N LEU A 455 -18.45 -13.40 -7.34
CA LEU A 455 -17.62 -12.19 -7.24
C LEU A 455 -17.27 -11.51 -8.58
N TRP A 456 -17.68 -12.06 -9.72
CA TRP A 456 -17.21 -11.62 -11.04
C TRP A 456 -18.25 -10.77 -11.82
N GLU A 457 -17.83 -10.21 -12.95
CA GLU A 457 -18.58 -9.19 -13.71
C GLU A 457 -19.90 -9.70 -14.34
N ALA A 458 -20.82 -8.79 -14.67
CA ALA A 458 -22.08 -9.10 -15.33
C ALA A 458 -21.88 -9.72 -16.74
N ALA A 459 -21.95 -11.04 -16.86
CA ALA A 459 -21.99 -11.76 -18.14
C ALA A 459 -23.40 -12.11 -18.62
N GLU A 460 -24.42 -11.40 -18.16
CA GLU A 460 -25.76 -11.55 -18.73
C GLU A 460 -25.79 -11.26 -20.22
N ASP A 461 -25.05 -10.25 -20.66
CA ASP A 461 -24.94 -9.87 -22.07
C ASP A 461 -24.19 -10.92 -22.90
N LEU A 462 -23.36 -11.74 -22.25
CA LEU A 462 -22.65 -12.86 -22.88
C LEU A 462 -23.56 -14.09 -22.97
N ILE A 463 -24.32 -14.37 -21.91
CA ILE A 463 -25.22 -15.53 -21.83
C ILE A 463 -26.48 -15.31 -22.66
N SER A 464 -26.96 -14.08 -22.80
CA SER A 464 -28.10 -13.74 -23.66
C SER A 464 -27.83 -14.04 -25.14
N ARG A 465 -26.55 -13.97 -25.57
CA ARG A 465 -26.10 -14.33 -26.93
C ARG A 465 -26.08 -15.85 -27.18
N LEU A 466 -26.16 -16.67 -26.13
CA LEU A 466 -26.24 -18.12 -26.28
C LEU A 466 -27.67 -18.54 -26.65
N ARG A 467 -27.77 -19.59 -27.49
CA ARG A 467 -29.03 -20.29 -27.76
C ARG A 467 -29.55 -20.94 -26.47
N ASP A 468 -30.87 -21.08 -26.33
CA ASP A 468 -31.48 -21.63 -25.11
C ASP A 468 -30.97 -23.03 -24.76
N SER A 469 -30.71 -23.88 -25.77
CA SER A 469 -30.11 -25.22 -25.58
C SER A 469 -28.68 -25.20 -25.03
N GLN A 470 -27.96 -24.08 -25.19
CA GLN A 470 -26.59 -23.89 -24.73
C GLN A 470 -26.52 -23.23 -23.35
N ARG A 471 -27.64 -22.75 -22.79
CA ARG A 471 -27.72 -22.13 -21.45
C ARG A 471 -27.71 -23.18 -20.34
N THR A 472 -26.77 -24.12 -20.42
CA THR A 472 -26.54 -25.15 -19.41
C THR A 472 -25.38 -24.75 -18.48
N PRO A 473 -25.37 -25.20 -17.22
CA PRO A 473 -24.34 -24.80 -16.25
C PRO A 473 -22.91 -25.09 -16.73
N LYS A 474 -22.72 -26.25 -17.39
CA LYS A 474 -21.42 -26.68 -17.94
C LYS A 474 -20.93 -25.76 -19.07
N HIS A 475 -21.81 -25.44 -20.03
CA HIS A 475 -21.46 -24.57 -21.15
C HIS A 475 -21.20 -23.15 -20.70
N VAL A 476 -21.99 -22.63 -19.74
CA VAL A 476 -21.77 -21.30 -19.19
C VAL A 476 -20.44 -21.24 -18.45
N LYS A 477 -20.12 -22.22 -17.57
CA LYS A 477 -18.82 -22.27 -16.89
C LYS A 477 -17.65 -22.30 -17.89
N ALA A 478 -17.75 -23.11 -18.95
CA ALA A 478 -16.72 -23.20 -19.98
C ALA A 478 -16.54 -21.88 -20.75
N LEU A 479 -17.64 -21.20 -21.09
CA LEU A 479 -17.60 -19.90 -21.77
C LEU A 479 -16.96 -18.81 -20.89
N LEU A 480 -17.26 -18.81 -19.59
CA LEU A 480 -16.66 -17.85 -18.66
C LEU A 480 -15.17 -18.09 -18.52
N ARG A 481 -14.74 -19.35 -18.47
CA ARG A 481 -13.33 -19.71 -18.45
C ARG A 481 -12.60 -19.21 -19.71
N SER A 482 -13.16 -19.43 -20.90
CA SER A 482 -12.52 -18.94 -22.13
C SER A 482 -12.44 -17.41 -22.18
N GLN A 483 -13.45 -16.69 -21.66
CA GLN A 483 -13.37 -15.23 -21.55
C GLN A 483 -12.27 -14.76 -20.60
N VAL A 484 -12.03 -15.47 -19.49
CA VAL A 484 -10.92 -15.14 -18.59
C VAL A 484 -9.58 -15.32 -19.29
N ASP A 485 -9.38 -16.46 -19.96
CA ASP A 485 -8.11 -16.81 -20.58
C ASP A 485 -7.79 -15.96 -21.82
N GLU A 486 -8.78 -15.64 -22.66
CA GLU A 486 -8.56 -14.90 -23.91
C GLU A 486 -8.58 -13.37 -23.70
N ARG A 487 -9.59 -12.86 -22.99
CA ARG A 487 -9.87 -11.42 -22.93
C ARG A 487 -9.33 -10.78 -21.67
N LEU A 488 -9.52 -11.42 -20.52
CA LEU A 488 -9.19 -10.81 -19.23
C LEU A 488 -7.68 -10.76 -18.99
N VAL A 489 -6.94 -11.77 -19.44
CA VAL A 489 -5.46 -11.77 -19.46
C VAL A 489 -4.93 -10.57 -20.23
N HIS A 490 -5.40 -10.35 -21.46
CA HIS A 490 -4.95 -9.22 -22.29
C HIS A 490 -5.38 -7.85 -21.72
N GLN A 491 -6.57 -7.75 -21.12
CA GLN A 491 -7.13 -6.47 -20.65
C GLN A 491 -6.70 -6.06 -19.23
N CYS A 492 -6.44 -7.03 -18.35
CA CYS A 492 -6.21 -6.82 -16.92
C CYS A 492 -4.91 -7.47 -16.39
N GLY A 493 -4.20 -8.23 -17.22
CA GLY A 493 -2.97 -8.92 -16.83
C GLY A 493 -3.20 -10.24 -16.09
N ASP A 494 -2.11 -11.00 -15.94
CA ASP A 494 -2.13 -12.38 -15.44
C ASP A 494 -2.59 -12.51 -13.99
N ILE A 495 -2.19 -11.56 -13.13
CA ILE A 495 -2.50 -11.58 -11.70
C ILE A 495 -4.02 -11.52 -11.49
N PHE A 496 -4.68 -10.57 -12.15
CA PHE A 496 -6.13 -10.40 -12.05
C PHE A 496 -6.88 -11.57 -12.68
N ALA A 497 -6.47 -12.00 -13.88
CA ALA A 497 -7.09 -13.13 -14.57
C ALA A 497 -6.99 -14.42 -13.75
N THR A 498 -5.85 -14.65 -13.10
CA THR A 498 -5.64 -15.82 -12.23
C THR A 498 -6.54 -15.77 -11.00
N ALA A 499 -6.66 -14.62 -10.33
CA ALA A 499 -7.56 -14.48 -9.19
C ALA A 499 -9.03 -14.77 -9.57
N VAL A 500 -9.49 -14.27 -10.73
CA VAL A 500 -10.85 -14.54 -11.24
C VAL A 500 -11.03 -16.02 -11.61
N ARG A 501 -10.03 -16.65 -12.24
CA ARG A 501 -10.05 -18.08 -12.57
C ARG A 501 -10.22 -18.92 -11.31
N ARG A 502 -9.47 -18.62 -10.24
CA ARG A 502 -9.56 -19.29 -8.94
C ARG A 502 -10.96 -19.15 -8.33
N CYS A 503 -11.58 -17.98 -8.45
CA CYS A 503 -12.97 -17.79 -7.99
C CYS A 503 -14.00 -18.63 -8.78
N LEU A 504 -13.82 -18.81 -10.09
CA LEU A 504 -14.72 -19.61 -10.93
C LEU A 504 -14.56 -21.12 -10.75
N GLU A 505 -13.33 -21.57 -10.49
CA GLU A 505 -13.02 -23.00 -10.32
C GLU A 505 -13.22 -23.47 -8.89
N TRP A 506 -13.14 -22.55 -7.93
CA TRP A 506 -13.17 -22.84 -6.49
C TRP A 506 -12.05 -23.83 -6.09
N HIS A 507 -10.88 -23.74 -6.75
CA HIS A 507 -9.73 -24.58 -6.46
C HIS A 507 -8.56 -23.72 -5.96
N PHE A 508 -8.29 -23.79 -4.66
CA PHE A 508 -7.20 -23.10 -4.00
C PHE A 508 -6.07 -24.08 -3.66
N ASP A 509 -4.91 -23.88 -4.29
CA ASP A 509 -3.71 -24.69 -4.06
C ASP A 509 -2.98 -24.20 -2.80
N VAL A 510 -3.50 -24.52 -1.60
CA VAL A 510 -2.89 -24.09 -0.33
C VAL A 510 -2.41 -25.29 0.47
N GLU A 511 -1.17 -25.21 0.98
CA GLU A 511 -0.62 -26.17 1.93
C GLU A 511 -1.31 -26.02 3.29
N VAL A 512 -2.30 -26.86 3.54
CA VAL A 512 -3.02 -26.96 4.81
C VAL A 512 -2.91 -28.40 5.30
N PRO A 513 -2.72 -28.66 6.61
CA PRO A 513 -2.72 -30.01 7.16
C PRO A 513 -3.90 -30.84 6.65
N SER A 514 -3.68 -32.13 6.39
CA SER A 514 -4.72 -33.04 5.89
C SER A 514 -5.93 -33.14 6.83
N SER A 515 -5.75 -32.84 8.12
CA SER A 515 -6.77 -32.77 9.18
C SER A 515 -7.54 -31.45 9.27
N ALA A 516 -7.19 -30.42 8.51
CA ALA A 516 -7.86 -29.13 8.58
C ALA A 516 -9.25 -29.14 7.94
N SER A 517 -10.17 -28.37 8.53
CA SER A 517 -11.52 -28.14 7.98
C SER A 517 -11.43 -27.56 6.57
N ASP A 518 -12.34 -27.98 5.69
CA ASP A 518 -12.47 -27.42 4.34
C ASP A 518 -12.75 -25.90 4.38
N GLN A 519 -13.40 -25.40 5.43
CA GLN A 519 -13.60 -23.95 5.63
C GLN A 519 -12.27 -23.20 5.77
N LEU A 520 -11.32 -23.74 6.55
CA LEU A 520 -10.00 -23.13 6.73
C LEU A 520 -9.23 -23.10 5.41
N ARG A 521 -9.35 -24.15 4.58
CA ARG A 521 -8.75 -24.18 3.24
C ARG A 521 -9.32 -23.12 2.33
N ILE A 522 -10.65 -22.95 2.32
CA ILE A 522 -11.34 -21.94 1.50
C ILE A 522 -10.95 -20.53 1.96
N HIS A 523 -11.01 -20.27 3.27
CA HIS A 523 -10.71 -18.96 3.84
C HIS A 523 -9.26 -18.54 3.58
N ARG A 524 -8.31 -19.45 3.82
CA ARG A 524 -6.88 -19.21 3.55
C ARG A 524 -6.58 -19.09 2.06
N GLY A 525 -7.21 -19.93 1.24
CA GLY A 525 -7.12 -19.85 -0.22
C GLY A 525 -7.63 -18.54 -0.79
N LEU A 526 -8.76 -18.05 -0.29
CA LEU A 526 -9.31 -16.75 -0.65
C LEU A 526 -8.33 -15.62 -0.28
N ALA A 527 -7.74 -15.68 0.92
CA ALA A 527 -6.75 -14.70 1.34
C ALA A 527 -5.51 -14.68 0.45
N GLU A 528 -4.84 -15.83 0.30
CA GLU A 528 -3.53 -15.94 -0.37
C GLU A 528 -3.63 -15.77 -1.89
N GLN A 529 -4.69 -16.29 -2.53
CA GLN A 529 -4.77 -16.37 -4.00
C GLN A 529 -5.72 -15.35 -4.64
N VAL A 530 -6.54 -14.65 -3.86
CA VAL A 530 -7.48 -13.64 -4.37
C VAL A 530 -7.30 -12.29 -3.67
N VAL A 531 -7.45 -12.22 -2.35
CA VAL A 531 -7.40 -10.94 -1.61
C VAL A 531 -6.01 -10.32 -1.68
N ASN A 532 -4.96 -11.06 -1.34
CA ASN A 532 -3.59 -10.54 -1.32
C ASN A 532 -3.12 -10.10 -2.72
N PRO A 533 -3.31 -10.88 -3.81
CA PRO A 533 -2.94 -10.43 -5.16
C PRO A 533 -3.72 -9.19 -5.61
N LEU A 534 -5.02 -9.10 -5.33
CA LEU A 534 -5.82 -7.92 -5.66
C LEU A 534 -5.40 -6.70 -4.84
N ARG A 535 -5.03 -6.89 -3.56
CA ARG A 535 -4.48 -5.85 -2.70
C ARG A 535 -3.14 -5.35 -3.24
N SER A 536 -2.23 -6.24 -3.64
CA SER A 536 -0.96 -5.88 -4.27
C SER A 536 -1.16 -5.08 -5.56
N LEU A 537 -2.15 -5.45 -6.39
CA LEU A 537 -2.51 -4.68 -7.59
C LEU A 537 -3.01 -3.27 -7.22
N LYS A 538 -3.91 -3.16 -6.24
CA LYS A 538 -4.41 -1.88 -5.71
C LYS A 538 -3.26 -1.03 -5.17
N GLU A 539 -2.34 -1.60 -4.39
CA GLU A 539 -1.18 -0.91 -3.81
C GLU A 539 -0.18 -0.48 -4.88
N ALA A 540 0.12 -1.33 -5.86
CA ALA A 540 0.99 -0.99 -6.99
C ALA A 540 0.43 0.19 -7.79
N ILE A 541 -0.89 0.23 -8.00
CA ILE A 541 -1.55 1.39 -8.63
C ILE A 541 -1.52 2.60 -7.73
N LEU A 542 -1.78 2.47 -6.43
CA LEU A 542 -1.71 3.60 -5.50
C LEU A 542 -0.29 4.16 -5.43
N GLN A 543 0.74 3.32 -5.49
CA GLN A 543 2.13 3.73 -5.57
C GLN A 543 2.45 4.37 -6.93
N ALA A 544 1.93 3.85 -8.03
CA ALA A 544 2.07 4.46 -9.36
C ALA A 544 1.34 5.81 -9.44
N ASP A 545 0.11 5.91 -8.93
CA ASP A 545 -0.67 7.14 -8.80
C ASP A 545 -0.05 8.10 -7.80
N LEU A 546 0.59 7.64 -6.71
CA LEU A 546 1.37 8.50 -5.83
C LEU A 546 2.65 8.94 -6.51
N THR A 547 3.31 8.11 -7.33
CA THR A 547 4.53 8.50 -8.03
C THR A 547 4.20 9.49 -9.13
N ILE A 548 3.09 9.26 -9.85
CA ILE A 548 2.55 10.14 -10.89
C ILE A 548 1.93 11.38 -10.27
N LYS A 549 1.12 11.32 -9.21
CA LYS A 549 0.61 12.51 -8.49
C LYS A 549 1.73 13.20 -7.74
N VAL A 550 2.75 12.53 -7.21
CA VAL A 550 3.93 13.22 -6.71
C VAL A 550 4.58 13.91 -7.90
N GLN A 551 4.84 13.26 -9.04
CA GLN A 551 5.37 13.95 -10.24
C GLN A 551 4.45 15.05 -10.80
N VAL A 552 3.12 14.90 -10.75
CA VAL A 552 2.10 15.76 -11.36
C VAL A 552 1.64 16.84 -10.40
N THR A 553 1.52 16.60 -9.10
CA THR A 553 1.40 17.61 -8.03
C THR A 553 2.73 18.35 -7.91
N ILE A 554 3.88 17.71 -8.05
CA ILE A 554 5.15 18.41 -8.33
C ILE A 554 5.04 19.27 -9.60
N THR A 555 4.28 18.85 -10.62
CA THR A 555 4.03 19.65 -11.83
C THR A 555 2.90 20.70 -11.68
N ILE A 556 1.91 20.52 -10.79
CA ILE A 556 0.66 21.28 -10.67
C ILE A 556 0.60 22.14 -9.38
N THR A 557 1.07 21.68 -8.21
CA THR A 557 1.36 22.59 -7.08
C THR A 557 2.53 23.53 -7.37
N MET A 558 3.34 23.24 -8.40
CA MET A 558 4.24 24.25 -9.00
C MET A 558 3.54 25.26 -9.92
N THR A 559 2.22 25.16 -10.09
CA THR A 559 1.41 26.13 -10.86
C THR A 559 0.44 26.99 -10.05
N ALA A 560 0.25 26.79 -8.73
CA ALA A 560 -0.83 27.52 -8.02
C ALA A 560 -0.56 28.09 -6.62
N SER A 561 0.34 27.58 -5.77
CA SER A 561 0.29 27.99 -4.34
C SER A 561 1.59 28.13 -3.56
N ASN A 562 2.73 28.33 -4.22
CA ASN A 562 3.90 28.96 -3.56
C ASN A 562 4.64 29.88 -4.54
N LEU A 563 3.99 31.01 -4.87
CA LEU A 563 4.69 32.21 -5.30
C LEU A 563 5.48 32.76 -4.11
N GLN A 564 6.73 32.34 -4.00
CA GLN A 564 7.82 33.31 -3.86
C GLN A 564 8.62 33.24 -5.16
N SER A 565 7.97 33.67 -6.25
CA SER A 565 8.63 33.90 -7.51
C SER A 565 9.31 35.26 -7.44
N GLU A 566 10.64 35.28 -7.24
CA GLU A 566 11.39 36.48 -7.58
C GLU A 566 11.48 36.57 -9.12
N PRO A 567 11.02 37.68 -9.74
CA PRO A 567 11.16 37.87 -11.17
C PRO A 567 12.66 37.91 -11.51
N CYS A 568 13.11 36.94 -12.32
CA CYS A 568 14.47 36.90 -12.80
C CYS A 568 14.60 37.95 -13.91
N SER A 569 14.94 39.19 -13.56
CA SER A 569 14.93 40.37 -14.45
C SER A 569 15.82 40.26 -15.69
N ALA A 570 16.67 39.22 -15.79
CA ALA A 570 17.60 39.02 -16.90
C ALA A 570 17.14 37.98 -17.95
N ILE A 571 16.23 37.05 -17.63
CA ILE A 571 15.80 35.98 -18.56
C ILE A 571 14.27 35.94 -18.61
N TYR A 572 13.66 36.91 -19.27
CA TYR A 572 12.24 36.86 -19.58
C TYR A 572 11.99 35.89 -20.76
N PRO A 573 11.08 34.89 -20.65
CA PRO A 573 10.08 34.67 -19.63
C PRO A 573 10.34 33.37 -18.85
N TYR A 574 11.47 33.24 -18.15
CA TYR A 574 11.86 32.03 -17.41
C TYR A 574 11.85 32.25 -15.90
N VAL A 575 11.43 31.24 -15.15
CA VAL A 575 11.48 31.20 -13.69
C VAL A 575 12.25 29.98 -13.21
N LEU A 576 13.10 30.16 -12.21
CA LEU A 576 13.83 29.08 -11.56
C LEU A 576 12.97 28.46 -10.47
N LEU A 577 12.71 27.16 -10.59
CA LEU A 577 12.03 26.39 -9.55
C LEU A 577 13.08 25.87 -8.56
N SER A 578 13.21 26.55 -7.41
CA SER A 578 14.23 26.26 -6.38
C SER A 578 14.20 24.80 -5.88
N THR A 579 13.03 24.16 -5.87
CA THR A 579 12.84 22.78 -5.42
C THR A 579 13.45 21.72 -6.35
N TYR A 580 13.43 21.95 -7.67
CA TYR A 580 13.93 21.01 -8.69
C TYR A 580 15.13 21.52 -9.46
N ARG A 581 15.57 22.77 -9.20
CA ARG A 581 16.73 23.38 -9.83
C ARG A 581 16.63 23.40 -11.37
N LEU A 582 15.42 23.62 -11.89
CA LEU A 582 15.09 23.65 -13.32
C LEU A 582 14.53 25.01 -13.72
N LEU A 583 14.87 25.47 -14.93
CA LEU A 583 14.36 26.71 -15.51
C LEU A 583 13.09 26.40 -16.32
N VAL A 584 12.00 27.10 -16.05
CA VAL A 584 10.71 26.89 -16.72
C VAL A 584 10.25 28.14 -17.43
N CYS A 585 9.92 28.01 -18.72
CA CYS A 585 9.36 29.09 -19.52
C CYS A 585 7.92 29.37 -19.07
N GLN A 586 7.63 30.59 -18.62
CA GLN A 586 6.31 31.01 -18.16
C GLN A 586 5.26 31.03 -19.29
N VAL A 587 5.68 31.20 -20.55
CA VAL A 587 4.77 31.33 -21.70
C VAL A 587 4.27 29.97 -22.18
N CYS A 588 5.16 29.01 -22.39
CA CYS A 588 4.80 27.67 -22.89
C CYS A 588 4.82 26.57 -21.82
N ARG A 589 5.20 26.89 -20.58
CA ARG A 589 5.34 25.96 -19.44
C ARG A 589 6.29 24.79 -19.69
N PHE A 590 7.26 24.99 -20.59
CA PHE A 590 8.29 24.00 -20.89
C PHE A 590 9.48 24.17 -19.94
N ALA A 591 9.92 23.07 -19.32
CA ALA A 591 11.11 23.03 -18.50
C ALA A 591 12.34 22.75 -19.37
N SER A 592 13.37 23.58 -19.26
CA SER A 592 14.64 23.41 -19.97
C SER A 592 15.82 23.56 -19.02
N VAL A 593 16.89 22.81 -19.29
CA VAL A 593 18.19 23.01 -18.61
C VAL A 593 18.78 24.34 -19.07
N ALA A 594 19.60 24.99 -18.24
CA ALA A 594 20.15 26.32 -18.52
C ALA A 594 20.84 26.46 -19.89
N ASP A 595 21.49 25.40 -20.38
CA ASP A 595 22.17 25.38 -21.68
C ASP A 595 21.20 25.30 -22.88
N GLU A 596 19.96 24.85 -22.66
CA GLU A 596 18.92 24.73 -23.70
C GLU A 596 17.94 25.90 -23.75
N VAL A 597 18.03 26.84 -22.82
CA VAL A 597 17.13 28.02 -22.75
C VAL A 597 17.24 28.84 -24.05
N ALA A 598 18.45 29.04 -24.57
CA ALA A 598 18.67 29.79 -25.81
C ALA A 598 18.04 29.10 -27.03
N THR A 599 18.20 27.78 -27.15
CA THR A 599 17.62 26.95 -28.22
C THR A 599 16.11 26.88 -28.13
N HIS A 600 15.57 26.77 -26.92
CA HIS A 600 14.13 26.79 -26.67
C HIS A 600 13.51 28.13 -27.07
N LEU A 601 14.07 29.26 -26.62
CA LEU A 601 13.59 30.59 -27.00
C LEU A 601 13.64 30.81 -28.51
N ARG A 602 14.71 30.34 -29.18
CA ARG A 602 14.87 30.44 -30.65
C ARG A 602 13.82 29.64 -31.43
N THR A 603 13.42 28.47 -30.92
CA THR A 603 12.54 27.54 -31.64
C THR A 603 11.07 27.75 -31.35
N ARG A 604 10.71 28.06 -30.09
CA ARG A 604 9.32 28.13 -29.61
C ARG A 604 8.79 29.55 -29.42
N HIS A 605 9.65 30.55 -29.22
CA HIS A 605 9.26 31.93 -28.89
C HIS A 605 10.02 32.96 -29.74
N ARG A 606 9.77 32.96 -31.07
CA ARG A 606 10.45 33.84 -32.05
C ARG A 606 10.15 35.33 -31.87
N ASP A 607 9.07 35.64 -31.18
CA ASP A 607 8.42 36.93 -30.92
C ASP A 607 9.07 37.82 -29.84
N ILE A 608 9.99 37.29 -29.03
CA ILE A 608 10.67 38.03 -27.94
C ILE A 608 11.84 38.89 -28.48
N GLN A 609 12.06 40.11 -27.95
CA GLN A 609 13.08 41.06 -28.47
C GLN A 609 14.54 40.53 -28.39
N PRO A 610 15.43 40.92 -29.33
CA PRO A 610 16.78 40.35 -29.46
C PRO A 610 17.76 40.66 -28.33
N GLY A 611 17.58 41.78 -27.61
CA GLY A 611 18.56 42.27 -26.61
C GLY A 611 18.82 41.29 -25.48
N HIS A 612 17.77 40.69 -24.91
CA HIS A 612 17.92 39.68 -23.84
C HIS A 612 18.39 38.30 -24.33
N ARG A 613 18.41 38.05 -25.65
CA ARG A 613 18.89 36.77 -26.22
C ARG A 613 20.41 36.73 -26.41
N GLN A 614 21.06 37.90 -26.48
CA GLN A 614 22.47 37.99 -26.83
C GLN A 614 23.40 37.57 -25.67
N ASP A 615 23.09 37.97 -24.44
CA ASP A 615 23.95 37.71 -23.27
C ASP A 615 24.10 36.20 -22.95
N LEU A 616 23.02 35.43 -23.11
CA LEU A 616 23.03 33.98 -22.86
C LEU A 616 23.71 33.19 -24.00
N GLY A 617 23.58 33.66 -25.24
CA GLY A 617 24.24 33.06 -26.40
C GLY A 617 25.76 33.26 -26.41
N VAL A 618 26.26 34.38 -25.89
CA VAL A 618 27.70 34.66 -25.77
C VAL A 618 28.36 33.75 -24.73
N LEU A 619 27.67 33.44 -23.63
CA LEU A 619 28.17 32.60 -22.55
C LEU A 619 28.30 31.11 -22.95
N THR A 620 27.31 30.57 -23.67
CA THR A 620 27.35 29.18 -24.18
C THR A 620 28.32 29.04 -25.36
N ALA A 621 28.42 30.06 -26.22
CA ALA A 621 29.42 30.11 -27.29
C ALA A 621 30.85 30.10 -26.72
N GLY A 622 31.14 30.88 -25.67
CA GLY A 622 32.47 30.93 -25.05
C GLY A 622 32.93 29.58 -24.48
N ALA A 623 32.03 28.82 -23.84
CA ALA A 623 32.36 27.50 -23.31
C ALA A 623 32.63 26.46 -24.42
N GLN A 624 31.89 26.52 -25.53
CA GLN A 624 32.09 25.60 -26.66
C GLN A 624 33.35 25.93 -27.47
N ILE A 625 33.64 27.22 -27.68
CA ILE A 625 34.82 27.67 -28.43
C ILE A 625 36.11 27.18 -27.75
N GLY A 626 36.20 27.26 -26.42
CA GLY A 626 37.38 26.80 -25.67
C GLY A 626 37.65 25.30 -25.83
N VAL A 627 36.59 24.48 -25.76
CA VAL A 627 36.71 23.02 -25.97
C VAL A 627 37.15 22.73 -27.40
N SER A 628 36.50 23.33 -28.40
CA SER A 628 36.85 23.12 -29.81
C SER A 628 38.29 23.55 -30.12
N LEU A 629 38.75 24.70 -29.61
CA LEU A 629 40.13 25.17 -29.80
C LEU A 629 41.16 24.26 -29.12
N SER A 630 40.89 23.82 -27.89
CA SER A 630 41.78 22.89 -27.16
C SER A 630 41.89 21.54 -27.88
N MET A 631 40.77 21.05 -28.42
CA MET A 631 40.68 19.81 -29.16
C MET A 631 41.46 19.89 -30.48
N SER A 632 41.27 20.97 -31.25
CA SER A 632 42.01 21.19 -32.50
C SER A 632 43.51 21.36 -32.26
N TYR A 633 43.91 22.07 -31.20
CA TYR A 633 45.32 22.25 -30.85
C TYR A 633 45.98 20.92 -30.43
N ALA A 634 45.30 20.12 -29.60
CA ALA A 634 45.82 18.82 -29.16
C ALA A 634 45.99 17.85 -30.34
N LEU A 635 45.03 17.83 -31.27
CA LEU A 635 45.11 17.02 -32.49
C LEU A 635 46.26 17.44 -33.41
N ASP A 636 46.52 18.74 -33.54
CA ASP A 636 47.62 19.21 -34.40
C ASP A 636 49.00 18.94 -33.77
N CYS A 637 49.09 18.94 -32.43
CA CYS A 637 50.33 18.61 -31.72
C CYS A 637 50.63 17.11 -31.67
N HIS A 638 49.61 16.25 -31.61
CA HIS A 638 49.75 14.80 -31.40
C HIS A 638 48.82 14.00 -32.33
N LYS A 639 49.14 13.99 -33.63
CA LYS A 639 48.32 13.32 -34.67
C LYS A 639 48.23 11.80 -34.48
N GLU A 640 49.31 11.19 -33.99
CA GLU A 640 49.42 9.74 -33.72
C GLU A 640 48.41 9.26 -32.66
N LEU A 641 48.11 10.08 -31.65
CA LEU A 641 47.24 9.75 -30.50
C LEU A 641 45.86 10.42 -30.61
N SER A 642 45.47 10.80 -31.82
CA SER A 642 44.30 11.64 -32.08
C SER A 642 43.02 11.08 -31.45
N VAL A 643 42.75 9.78 -31.62
CA VAL A 643 41.55 9.10 -31.12
C VAL A 643 41.47 9.11 -29.59
N GLU A 644 42.56 8.76 -28.90
CA GLU A 644 42.62 8.69 -27.44
C GLU A 644 42.46 10.08 -26.80
N LEU A 645 43.07 11.10 -27.43
CA LEU A 645 42.90 12.49 -27.04
C LEU A 645 41.45 12.96 -27.22
N MET A 646 40.76 12.55 -28.30
CA MET A 646 39.34 12.91 -28.47
C MET A 646 38.47 12.34 -27.35
N VAL A 647 38.66 11.06 -27.02
CA VAL A 647 37.87 10.38 -25.99
C VAL A 647 38.15 10.96 -24.60
N THR A 648 39.42 11.26 -24.30
CA THR A 648 39.84 11.83 -23.02
C THR A 648 39.29 13.24 -22.83
N VAL A 649 39.38 14.10 -23.84
CA VAL A 649 38.82 15.47 -23.78
C VAL A 649 37.29 15.44 -23.71
N ALA A 650 36.63 14.56 -24.47
CA ALA A 650 35.16 14.42 -24.44
C ALA A 650 34.63 13.89 -23.10
N SER A 651 35.31 12.90 -22.51
CA SER A 651 34.96 12.36 -21.18
C SER A 651 35.19 13.39 -20.08
N LEU A 652 36.31 14.12 -20.10
CA LEU A 652 36.60 15.19 -19.14
C LEU A 652 35.57 16.32 -19.22
N LYS A 653 35.19 16.74 -20.44
CA LYS A 653 34.12 17.73 -20.66
C LYS A 653 32.79 17.28 -20.05
N SER A 654 32.44 16.00 -20.25
CA SER A 654 31.17 15.44 -19.80
C SER A 654 31.15 15.26 -18.28
N LEU A 655 32.26 14.87 -17.67
CA LEU A 655 32.43 14.80 -16.22
C LEU A 655 32.33 16.20 -15.59
N MET A 656 32.99 17.19 -16.18
CA MET A 656 32.93 18.58 -15.71
C MET A 656 31.49 19.13 -15.80
N ALA A 657 30.79 18.91 -16.92
CA ALA A 657 29.39 19.30 -17.08
C ALA A 657 28.46 18.61 -16.08
N TRP A 658 28.70 17.32 -15.80
CA TRP A 658 27.96 16.59 -14.78
C TRP A 658 28.16 17.20 -13.39
N ILE A 659 29.41 17.48 -12.98
CA ILE A 659 29.72 18.13 -11.70
C ILE A 659 29.04 19.50 -11.60
N TRP A 660 29.11 20.30 -12.66
CA TRP A 660 28.47 21.62 -12.69
C TRP A 660 26.96 21.58 -12.53
N THR A 661 26.29 20.53 -13.00
CA THR A 661 24.83 20.36 -12.86
C THR A 661 24.38 20.32 -11.39
N TRP A 662 25.23 19.81 -10.49
CA TRP A 662 24.94 19.77 -9.06
C TRP A 662 25.24 21.08 -8.34
N VAL A 663 26.26 21.83 -8.78
CA VAL A 663 26.77 23.01 -8.07
C VAL A 663 26.13 24.33 -8.54
N ILE A 664 25.88 24.47 -9.85
CA ILE A 664 25.51 25.75 -10.46
C ILE A 664 24.20 26.32 -9.90
N ASN A 665 23.25 25.43 -9.63
CA ASN A 665 21.92 25.80 -9.20
C ASN A 665 21.90 26.33 -7.75
N ASP A 666 22.72 25.77 -6.85
CA ASP A 666 22.89 26.30 -5.49
C ASP A 666 23.62 27.64 -5.49
N TRP A 667 24.56 27.80 -6.42
CA TRP A 667 25.29 29.05 -6.57
C TRP A 667 24.39 30.18 -7.10
N ILE A 668 23.53 29.88 -8.07
CA ILE A 668 22.54 30.82 -8.60
C ILE A 668 21.55 31.25 -7.52
N VAL A 669 21.08 30.32 -6.69
CA VAL A 669 20.14 30.62 -5.60
C VAL A 669 20.78 31.48 -4.51
N SER A 670 22.06 31.25 -4.19
CA SER A 670 22.74 31.98 -3.11
C SER A 670 23.26 33.37 -3.51
N SER A 671 23.74 33.53 -4.74
CA SER A 671 24.46 34.74 -5.18
C SER A 671 23.74 35.56 -6.25
N GLY A 672 22.61 35.05 -6.75
CA GLY A 672 21.86 35.64 -7.85
C GLY A 672 22.45 35.29 -9.23
N MET A 673 21.56 35.08 -10.20
CA MET A 673 21.90 34.60 -11.54
C MET A 673 22.93 35.48 -12.28
N LEU A 674 22.76 36.81 -12.23
CA LEU A 674 23.63 37.75 -12.93
C LEU A 674 25.08 37.71 -12.41
N ARG A 675 25.28 37.66 -11.08
CA ARG A 675 26.64 37.60 -10.50
C ARG A 675 27.33 36.28 -10.84
N VAL A 676 26.58 35.18 -10.78
CA VAL A 676 27.11 33.85 -11.14
C VAL A 676 27.54 33.83 -12.61
N TYR A 677 26.70 34.31 -13.53
CA TYR A 677 27.05 34.33 -14.95
C TYR A 677 28.20 35.29 -15.28
N MET A 678 28.26 36.47 -14.67
CA MET A 678 29.39 37.39 -14.86
C MET A 678 30.70 36.81 -14.29
N THR A 679 30.63 36.07 -13.18
CA THR A 679 31.80 35.38 -12.61
C THR A 679 32.28 34.26 -13.53
N ILE A 680 31.36 33.46 -14.10
CA ILE A 680 31.68 32.40 -15.06
C ILE A 680 32.26 32.99 -16.34
N ALA A 681 31.70 34.09 -16.85
CA ALA A 681 32.23 34.79 -18.01
C ALA A 681 33.67 35.30 -17.76
N ALA A 682 33.93 35.89 -16.58
CA ALA A 682 35.27 36.35 -16.21
C ALA A 682 36.28 35.18 -16.09
N ILE A 683 35.88 34.05 -15.50
CA ILE A 683 36.71 32.84 -15.43
C ILE A 683 37.02 32.32 -16.83
N ASN A 684 36.02 32.25 -17.71
CA ASN A 684 36.22 31.81 -19.09
C ASN A 684 37.18 32.74 -19.84
N VAL A 685 37.06 34.06 -19.70
CA VAL A 685 38.00 35.02 -20.30
C VAL A 685 39.42 34.81 -19.75
N ALA A 686 39.59 34.63 -18.43
CA ALA A 686 40.89 34.36 -17.84
C ALA A 686 41.53 33.08 -18.37
N ILE A 687 40.76 32.00 -18.52
CA ILE A 687 41.24 30.74 -19.11
C ILE A 687 41.62 30.96 -20.58
N HIS A 688 40.81 31.64 -21.37
CA HIS A 688 41.12 31.90 -22.78
C HIS A 688 42.35 32.80 -22.96
N LEU A 689 42.64 33.71 -22.03
CA LEU A 689 43.89 34.48 -22.04
C LEU A 689 45.13 33.61 -21.82
N THR A 690 45.03 32.49 -21.09
CA THR A 690 46.16 31.55 -20.95
C THR A 690 46.56 30.91 -22.28
N THR A 691 45.62 30.79 -23.22
CA THR A 691 45.86 30.29 -24.59
C THR A 691 46.83 31.17 -25.37
N ILE A 692 46.87 32.47 -25.10
CA ILE A 692 47.85 33.40 -25.69
C ILE A 692 49.27 33.04 -25.21
N GLY A 693 49.42 32.70 -23.93
CA GLY A 693 50.69 32.24 -23.37
C GLY A 693 51.17 30.92 -24.00
N LEU A 694 50.24 29.98 -24.23
CA LEU A 694 50.51 28.74 -24.94
C LEU A 694 50.87 28.97 -26.41
N TYR A 695 50.26 29.95 -27.07
CA TYR A 695 50.61 30.32 -28.45
C TYR A 695 52.04 30.87 -28.53
N LEU A 696 52.41 31.78 -27.63
CA LEU A 696 53.74 32.40 -27.62
C LEU A 696 54.86 31.41 -27.22
N ARG A 697 54.60 30.49 -26.28
CA ARG A 697 55.60 29.51 -25.80
C ARG A 697 55.43 28.10 -26.35
N GLY A 698 54.48 27.87 -27.25
CA GLY A 698 54.09 26.54 -27.70
C GLY A 698 55.20 25.76 -28.41
N LYS A 699 56.15 26.45 -29.07
CA LYS A 699 57.32 25.79 -29.67
C LYS A 699 58.27 25.24 -28.62
N ALA A 700 58.52 25.98 -27.54
CA ALA A 700 59.39 25.55 -26.44
C ALA A 700 58.76 24.39 -25.66
N ILE A 701 57.45 24.43 -25.42
CA ILE A 701 56.73 23.38 -24.70
C ILE A 701 56.74 22.06 -25.49
N ARG A 702 56.54 22.11 -26.81
CA ARG A 702 56.58 20.90 -27.66
C ARG A 702 57.96 20.26 -27.73
N ILE A 703 59.02 21.07 -27.82
CA ILE A 703 60.41 20.56 -27.76
C ILE A 703 60.66 19.89 -26.41
N TRP A 704 60.26 20.53 -25.31
CA TRP A 704 60.39 19.97 -23.97
C TRP A 704 59.60 18.66 -23.78
N LEU A 705 58.39 18.56 -24.33
CA LEU A 705 57.56 17.36 -24.24
C LEU A 705 58.14 16.20 -25.05
N TYR A 706 58.70 16.50 -26.23
CA TYR A 706 59.39 15.53 -27.08
C TYR A 706 60.68 15.02 -26.42
N GLU A 707 61.47 15.91 -25.79
CA GLU A 707 62.69 15.54 -25.07
C GLU A 707 62.44 14.68 -23.83
N LYS A 708 61.29 14.86 -23.15
CA LYS A 708 60.94 14.11 -21.94
C LYS A 708 60.31 12.74 -22.22
N ASP A 709 59.77 12.54 -23.42
CA ASP A 709 59.23 11.29 -23.96
C ASP A 709 58.50 10.41 -22.92
N PHE A 710 57.47 10.99 -22.29
CA PHE A 710 56.77 10.36 -21.15
C PHE A 710 56.05 9.06 -21.53
N LEU A 711 55.67 8.88 -22.79
CA LEU A 711 54.92 7.70 -23.26
C LEU A 711 55.79 6.45 -23.32
N ARG A 712 57.03 6.56 -23.82
CA ARG A 712 58.02 5.46 -23.77
C ARG A 712 58.35 5.02 -22.35
N ARG A 713 58.26 5.94 -21.38
CA ARG A 713 58.52 5.66 -19.96
C ARG A 713 57.44 4.80 -19.30
N PHE A 714 56.23 4.77 -19.84
CA PHE A 714 55.11 3.97 -19.33
C PHE A 714 54.80 2.70 -20.16
N LYS A 715 55.61 2.38 -21.19
CA LYS A 715 55.46 1.18 -22.05
C LYS A 715 54.02 0.96 -22.56
N LEU A 716 53.36 2.02 -22.99
CA LEU A 716 52.12 1.92 -23.75
C LEU A 716 52.51 2.25 -25.20
N ASP A 717 52.96 1.22 -25.92
CA ASP A 717 53.05 1.21 -27.39
C ASP A 717 51.78 0.58 -27.96
#